data_AF-A0A3B6V9N7-F1
#
_entry.id   AF-A0A3B6V9N7-F1
#
_cell.length_a   1.000
_cell.length_b   1.000
_cell.length_c   1.000
_cell.angle_alpha   90.00
_cell.angle_beta   90.00
_cell.angle_gamma   90.00
#
_symmetry.space_group_name_H-M   'P 1'
#
loop_
_entity.id
_entity.type
_entity.pdbx_description
1 polymer ?
#
loop_
_entity_poly.entity_id
_entity_poly.type
_entity_poly.pdbx_seq_one_letter_code
_entity_poly.pdbx_strand_id
1 'polypeptide(L)'
;MKNNKLFLKIYLFLLILCSLSLIVLSVLGNKNRIGYLGEFIFDEYQINNTLKLNGLLNIRDNFIIDGILDKKSIKNFIFTNDSITNYSYDFRIKYYDKVFRNSDIYGVYLDTNKIFQEHNFIKKIKMQKNGSPYGELISDKIINGEKIDNISYTLKVRNVITVTIIIMILMYLYLTFYKKLIIFYNFFINYKYFKLIFTLFSSIIILLIVSNLLLINYKFKSRLSYYDLVMKNNFDSIYKVKIDNYTDSNLFNINLKSISIIDYEDKSSFSIEDEELILRLENNIDIKTVSNSTVEYSIDINDILKNIVNIILYFYLIFICLILSKNNFIQKYYKYIFILIFSFISFPTISNILVANGLDPSWMYFINAADKLGFKFGKDIVFTYGFLGYLISPINLDNNLIISFIFKIIIYIIFILAIYKLIEKYDNLNIMFLIMPFLYYFSLGIFYSLFDYYISFLIAILLIIDSKSNYKYIPYIIAGILMAIAFFIKVSSGLLNVSMLIIYLVYVIIYRDKKSIINYSVILLFSLILIPVIYLIYNRNILDFYNYFKSSIEISSGYIYSMSVESKKWYNILIGYIFAIIYVYLIIYYFRKKDQKWLYMSLCGILFYLNFKHAFVRHDWIFAPPFLFISSILVLSTINEKTKLKLFIVIMIFAVSIINNVNIVNIFNFLFTGKYDSIAYSINKLNDNKQYESDRLIKLPNEMLSEISTNTVTIYPIEVSYVCNNNLNFKPMPIFQSYSIYTPYLDKLNSDFFDNENSPEYIIFEWGTIDRRLTLTDTPLTYQKIYNNYDVYDIYDGIYMLLKKREIKLNNNLQSNYTQKINIYEDKINIENITNDNIYLILKADMKLNIFGKIAKLVYQIPPISAEIETYSGKKYSFRILLPMLKNGMIINKLPTSLYEFESIFNNKMEDSVKTIRFYGNGLKLYKKKIYIDIDIVEIK
;
A
#
# COMPACT_ATOMS: atom_id res chain seq x y z
N MET A 1 -12.31 -46.47 -19.22
CA MET A 1 -13.34 -45.55 -19.77
C MET A 1 -14.77 -45.73 -19.19
N LYS A 2 -15.14 -46.86 -18.56
CA LYS A 2 -16.48 -47.05 -17.94
C LYS A 2 -16.73 -46.20 -16.67
N ASN A 3 -15.72 -45.97 -15.83
CA ASN A 3 -15.90 -45.24 -14.56
C ASN A 3 -16.23 -43.74 -14.73
N ASN A 4 -15.74 -43.07 -15.78
CA ASN A 4 -15.98 -41.62 -15.97
C ASN A 4 -17.45 -41.28 -16.21
N LYS A 5 -18.21 -42.15 -16.88
CA LYS A 5 -19.67 -41.93 -17.07
C LYS A 5 -20.43 -42.10 -15.76
N LEU A 6 -20.00 -43.02 -14.89
CA LEU A 6 -20.59 -43.23 -13.58
C LEU A 6 -20.33 -42.02 -12.66
N PHE A 7 -19.08 -41.54 -12.60
CA PHE A 7 -18.74 -40.33 -11.85
C PHE A 7 -19.49 -39.08 -12.34
N LEU A 8 -19.65 -38.93 -13.66
CA LEU A 8 -20.40 -37.80 -14.22
C LEU A 8 -21.89 -37.83 -13.85
N LYS A 9 -22.49 -39.04 -13.83
CA LYS A 9 -23.87 -39.25 -13.37
C LYS A 9 -24.02 -38.97 -11.87
N ILE A 10 -23.08 -39.46 -11.06
CA ILE A 10 -23.05 -39.18 -9.61
C ILE A 10 -22.90 -37.68 -9.36
N TYR A 11 -22.00 -37.01 -10.08
CA TYR A 11 -21.78 -35.57 -9.95
C TYR A 11 -23.00 -34.75 -10.38
N LEU A 12 -23.64 -35.11 -11.51
CA LEU A 12 -24.90 -34.49 -11.95
C LEU A 12 -26.01 -34.70 -10.92
N PHE A 13 -26.13 -35.90 -10.35
CA PHE A 13 -27.12 -36.20 -9.33
C PHE A 13 -26.89 -35.36 -8.06
N LEU A 14 -25.65 -35.29 -7.58
CA LEU A 14 -25.28 -34.43 -6.44
C LEU A 14 -25.51 -32.95 -6.74
N LEU A 15 -25.21 -32.50 -7.96
CA LEU A 15 -25.45 -31.12 -8.41
C LEU A 15 -26.95 -30.78 -8.38
N ILE A 16 -27.78 -31.66 -8.94
CA ILE A 16 -29.24 -31.51 -8.96
C ILE A 16 -29.76 -31.49 -7.53
N LEU A 17 -29.31 -32.42 -6.68
CA LEU A 17 -29.72 -32.51 -5.28
C LEU A 17 -29.35 -31.24 -4.50
N CYS A 18 -28.12 -30.73 -4.65
CA CYS A 18 -27.68 -29.50 -4.02
C CYS A 18 -28.45 -28.28 -4.54
N SER A 19 -28.73 -28.22 -5.85
CA SER A 19 -29.49 -27.11 -6.45
C SER A 19 -30.95 -27.11 -5.98
N LEU A 20 -31.59 -28.28 -5.91
CA LEU A 20 -32.92 -28.45 -5.33
C LEU A 20 -32.93 -28.07 -3.85
N SER A 21 -31.95 -28.55 -3.08
CA SER A 21 -31.79 -28.19 -1.67
C SER A 21 -31.63 -26.68 -1.49
N LEU A 22 -30.86 -26.01 -2.34
CA LEU A 22 -30.71 -24.55 -2.33
C LEU A 22 -32.03 -23.83 -2.61
N ILE A 23 -32.77 -24.27 -3.63
CA ILE A 23 -34.07 -23.70 -3.96
C ILE A 23 -35.03 -23.86 -2.78
N VAL A 24 -35.11 -25.06 -2.21
CA VAL A 24 -35.94 -25.36 -1.04
C VAL A 24 -35.53 -24.49 0.15
N LEU A 25 -34.24 -24.42 0.46
CA LEU A 25 -33.72 -23.59 1.55
C LEU A 25 -33.97 -22.10 1.31
N SER A 26 -33.86 -21.62 0.07
CA SER A 26 -34.13 -20.22 -0.29
C SER A 26 -35.61 -19.88 -0.09
N VAL A 27 -36.52 -20.73 -0.60
CA VAL A 27 -37.97 -20.58 -0.45
C VAL A 27 -38.38 -20.65 1.02
N LEU A 28 -37.86 -21.62 1.77
CA LEU A 28 -38.14 -21.75 3.20
C LEU A 28 -37.56 -20.58 4.00
N GLY A 29 -36.37 -20.09 3.64
CA GLY A 29 -35.73 -18.97 4.31
C GLY A 29 -36.53 -17.67 4.17
N ASN A 30 -37.07 -17.42 2.98
CA ASN A 30 -37.80 -16.19 2.66
C ASN A 30 -39.19 -16.07 3.30
N LYS A 31 -39.63 -17.09 4.05
CA LYS A 31 -40.86 -16.99 4.87
C LYS A 31 -40.62 -16.07 6.07
N ASN A 32 -41.50 -15.10 6.27
CA ASN A 32 -41.54 -14.27 7.48
C ASN A 32 -41.76 -15.16 8.70
N ARG A 33 -40.96 -14.92 9.74
CA ARG A 33 -41.02 -15.61 11.03
C ARG A 33 -40.96 -14.62 12.16
N ILE A 34 -41.32 -15.08 13.34
CA ILE A 34 -41.32 -14.27 14.55
C ILE A 34 -40.23 -14.80 15.48
N GLY A 35 -39.39 -13.89 15.95
CA GLY A 35 -38.38 -14.10 16.97
C GLY A 35 -38.52 -13.07 18.07
N TYR A 36 -37.43 -12.86 18.80
CA TYR A 36 -37.37 -11.83 19.83
C TYR A 36 -35.97 -11.23 19.88
N LEU A 37 -35.85 -9.96 20.22
CA LEU A 37 -34.56 -9.37 20.56
C LEU A 37 -34.28 -9.71 22.02
N GLY A 38 -33.05 -10.08 22.33
CA GLY A 38 -32.58 -10.31 23.69
C GLY A 38 -31.08 -10.13 23.78
N GLU A 39 -30.49 -10.46 24.93
CA GLU A 39 -29.08 -10.18 25.22
C GLU A 39 -28.77 -8.69 25.01
N PHE A 40 -29.60 -7.80 25.59
CA PHE A 40 -29.38 -6.37 25.51
C PHE A 40 -28.11 -5.99 26.29
N ILE A 41 -27.13 -5.46 25.57
CA ILE A 41 -25.86 -5.03 26.15
C ILE A 41 -25.86 -3.51 26.21
N PHE A 42 -25.69 -2.98 27.43
CA PHE A 42 -25.52 -1.55 27.70
C PHE A 42 -24.12 -1.34 28.28
N ASP A 43 -23.11 -1.44 27.41
CA ASP A 43 -21.71 -1.28 27.79
C ASP A 43 -21.24 0.18 27.64
N GLU A 44 -19.92 0.41 27.74
CA GLU A 44 -19.37 1.77 27.68
C GLU A 44 -19.60 2.46 26.33
N TYR A 45 -19.62 1.71 25.23
CA TYR A 45 -19.95 2.27 23.93
C TYR A 45 -21.40 2.77 23.90
N GLN A 46 -22.32 1.95 24.42
CA GLN A 46 -23.75 2.30 24.47
C GLN A 46 -24.07 3.41 25.47
N ILE A 47 -23.33 3.50 26.58
CA ILE A 47 -23.39 4.63 27.53
C ILE A 47 -23.01 5.94 26.81
N ASN A 48 -21.87 5.95 26.11
CA ASN A 48 -21.41 7.14 25.39
C ASN A 48 -22.39 7.52 24.29
N ASN A 49 -22.92 6.53 23.55
CA ASN A 49 -23.90 6.80 22.49
C ASN A 49 -25.20 7.35 23.08
N THR A 50 -25.70 6.80 24.19
CA THR A 50 -26.87 7.31 24.92
C THR A 50 -26.67 8.76 25.37
N LEU A 51 -25.55 9.09 26.00
CA LEU A 51 -25.27 10.47 26.44
C LEU A 51 -25.16 11.42 25.23
N LYS A 52 -24.50 10.98 24.16
CA LYS A 52 -24.39 11.75 22.91
C LYS A 52 -25.76 12.00 22.28
N LEU A 53 -26.64 11.00 22.23
CA LEU A 53 -27.99 11.10 21.67
C LEU A 53 -28.88 12.11 22.42
N ASN A 54 -28.58 12.36 23.70
CA ASN A 54 -29.30 13.33 24.53
C ASN A 54 -28.54 14.65 24.72
N GLY A 55 -27.39 14.85 24.06
CA GLY A 55 -26.58 16.07 24.20
C GLY A 55 -25.85 16.22 25.54
N LEU A 56 -25.75 15.13 26.32
CA LEU A 56 -25.20 15.11 27.68
C LEU A 56 -23.82 14.43 27.75
N LEU A 57 -23.10 14.34 26.60
CA LEU A 57 -21.80 13.66 26.55
C LEU A 57 -20.79 14.25 27.54
N ASN A 58 -20.85 15.57 27.76
CA ASN A 58 -19.98 16.30 28.69
C ASN A 58 -20.19 15.89 30.16
N ILE A 59 -21.36 15.37 30.53
CA ILE A 59 -21.65 14.93 31.91
C ILE A 59 -20.92 13.61 32.22
N ARG A 60 -20.52 12.85 31.19
CA ARG A 60 -19.76 11.60 31.36
C ARG A 60 -18.56 11.78 32.28
N ASP A 61 -17.87 12.91 32.16
CA ASP A 61 -16.64 13.19 32.90
C ASP A 61 -16.89 13.33 34.41
N ASN A 62 -18.10 13.71 34.82
CA ASN A 62 -18.51 13.77 36.23
C ASN A 62 -18.64 12.40 36.90
N PHE A 63 -18.69 11.31 36.12
CA PHE A 63 -18.79 9.94 36.62
C PHE A 63 -17.48 9.17 36.50
N ILE A 64 -16.38 9.85 36.21
CA ILE A 64 -15.05 9.25 36.18
C ILE A 64 -14.46 9.35 37.59
N ILE A 65 -14.26 8.21 38.24
CA ILE A 65 -13.62 8.09 39.55
C ILE A 65 -12.31 7.35 39.34
N ASP A 66 -11.19 7.93 39.77
CA ASP A 66 -9.83 7.38 39.62
C ASP A 66 -9.46 7.03 38.16
N GLY A 67 -9.96 7.81 37.19
CA GLY A 67 -9.72 7.60 35.76
C GLY A 67 -10.52 6.45 35.14
N ILE A 68 -11.39 5.80 35.92
CA ILE A 68 -12.28 4.74 35.45
C ILE A 68 -13.70 5.31 35.48
N LEU A 69 -14.43 5.14 34.37
CA LEU A 69 -15.85 5.46 34.35
C LEU A 69 -16.55 4.56 35.37
N ASP A 70 -17.16 5.14 36.40
CA ASP A 70 -18.02 4.42 37.32
C ASP A 70 -19.29 4.01 36.57
N LYS A 71 -19.20 2.84 35.92
CA LYS A 71 -20.27 2.26 35.10
C LYS A 71 -21.54 2.05 35.90
N LYS A 72 -21.47 1.88 37.23
CA LYS A 72 -22.65 1.68 38.06
C LYS A 72 -23.35 3.02 38.30
N SER A 73 -22.60 4.04 38.71
CA SER A 73 -23.14 5.37 39.00
C SER A 73 -23.66 6.07 37.74
N ILE A 74 -22.93 6.00 36.61
CA ILE A 74 -23.41 6.61 35.36
C ILE A 74 -24.61 5.88 34.77
N LYS A 75 -24.68 4.54 34.88
CA LYS A 75 -25.87 3.80 34.48
C LYS A 75 -27.06 4.18 35.35
N ASN A 76 -26.85 4.31 36.66
CA ASN A 76 -27.90 4.75 37.57
C ASN A 76 -28.39 6.15 37.17
N PHE A 77 -27.48 7.11 36.96
CA PHE A 77 -27.83 8.43 36.45
C PHE A 77 -28.59 8.37 35.13
N ILE A 78 -28.13 7.56 34.17
CA ILE A 78 -28.79 7.44 32.86
C ILE A 78 -30.22 6.90 33.01
N PHE A 79 -30.43 5.91 33.87
CA PHE A 79 -31.72 5.23 34.02
C PHE A 79 -32.67 5.90 35.03
N THR A 80 -32.21 6.84 35.87
CA THR A 80 -33.05 7.57 36.82
C THR A 80 -33.27 9.03 36.45
N ASN A 81 -32.67 9.53 35.36
CA ASN A 81 -32.77 10.93 34.96
C ASN A 81 -33.82 11.12 33.87
N ASP A 82 -34.90 11.82 34.23
CA ASP A 82 -36.05 12.09 33.35
C ASP A 82 -35.70 12.92 32.10
N SER A 83 -34.54 13.61 32.08
CA SER A 83 -34.07 14.34 30.89
C SER A 83 -33.50 13.43 29.78
N ILE A 84 -33.20 12.16 30.09
CA ILE A 84 -32.69 11.20 29.11
C ILE A 84 -33.86 10.47 28.47
N THR A 85 -34.07 10.75 27.19
CA THR A 85 -35.23 10.28 26.42
C THR A 85 -34.86 9.31 25.31
N ASN A 86 -33.58 9.09 25.01
CA ASN A 86 -33.13 8.15 23.99
C ASN A 86 -31.99 7.25 24.51
N TYR A 87 -32.18 5.94 24.48
CA TYR A 87 -31.29 4.92 25.02
C TYR A 87 -30.76 4.03 23.89
N SER A 88 -29.45 3.83 23.83
CA SER A 88 -28.81 2.97 22.84
C SER A 88 -28.49 1.60 23.43
N TYR A 89 -28.79 0.50 22.74
CA TYR A 89 -28.49 -0.86 23.19
C TYR A 89 -27.94 -1.69 22.04
N ASP A 90 -26.92 -2.51 22.32
CA ASP A 90 -26.63 -3.66 21.47
C ASP A 90 -27.64 -4.77 21.78
N PHE A 91 -28.01 -5.56 20.79
CA PHE A 91 -28.91 -6.69 20.94
C PHE A 91 -28.47 -7.86 20.07
N ARG A 92 -29.00 -9.04 20.40
CA ARG A 92 -28.97 -10.21 19.53
C ARG A 92 -30.39 -10.68 19.25
N ILE A 93 -30.71 -10.91 17.98
CA ILE A 93 -31.96 -11.61 17.65
C ILE A 93 -31.86 -13.08 18.04
N LYS A 94 -32.88 -13.54 18.74
CA LYS A 94 -33.14 -14.93 19.12
C LYS A 94 -34.41 -15.43 18.44
N TYR A 95 -34.59 -16.74 18.50
CA TYR A 95 -35.55 -17.44 17.65
C TYR A 95 -36.38 -18.39 18.49
N TYR A 96 -37.68 -18.41 18.23
CA TYR A 96 -38.57 -19.46 18.72
C TYR A 96 -38.34 -20.78 17.97
N ASP A 97 -37.99 -20.68 16.69
CA ASP A 97 -37.70 -21.81 15.82
C ASP A 97 -36.28 -22.35 16.05
N LYS A 98 -36.14 -23.67 16.25
CA LYS A 98 -34.84 -24.33 16.45
C LYS A 98 -34.08 -24.59 15.14
N VAL A 99 -34.80 -24.63 14.02
CA VAL A 99 -34.28 -24.98 12.69
C VAL A 99 -34.01 -23.71 11.89
N PHE A 100 -35.00 -22.81 11.81
CA PHE A 100 -34.93 -21.59 11.01
C PHE A 100 -34.40 -20.42 11.82
N ARG A 101 -33.08 -20.39 11.96
CA ARG A 101 -32.30 -19.39 12.67
C ARG A 101 -31.01 -19.03 11.94
N ASN A 102 -30.36 -17.95 12.35
CA ASN A 102 -29.00 -17.64 11.91
C ASN A 102 -28.07 -18.84 12.17
N SER A 103 -27.34 -19.23 11.12
CA SER A 103 -26.47 -20.42 11.10
C SER A 103 -25.40 -20.26 10.01
N ASP A 104 -24.62 -21.31 9.79
CA ASP A 104 -23.71 -21.38 8.65
C ASP A 104 -24.45 -21.41 7.31
N ILE A 105 -25.74 -21.81 7.32
CA ILE A 105 -26.59 -21.85 6.12
C ILE A 105 -27.29 -20.50 5.90
N TYR A 106 -27.84 -19.91 6.97
CA TYR A 106 -28.69 -18.73 6.88
C TYR A 106 -28.08 -17.48 7.53
N GLY A 107 -28.14 -16.36 6.80
CA GLY A 107 -28.11 -15.03 7.39
C GLY A 107 -29.52 -14.61 7.83
N VAL A 108 -29.63 -13.76 8.85
CA VAL A 108 -30.91 -13.25 9.37
C VAL A 108 -31.11 -11.78 9.02
N TYR A 109 -32.33 -11.41 8.67
CA TYR A 109 -32.70 -10.07 8.21
C TYR A 109 -33.98 -9.65 8.90
N LEU A 110 -33.94 -8.54 9.63
CA LEU A 110 -35.10 -7.99 10.33
C LEU A 110 -36.01 -7.24 9.36
N ASP A 111 -37.32 -7.32 9.59
CA ASP A 111 -38.28 -6.41 8.97
C ASP A 111 -38.41 -5.17 9.85
N THR A 112 -37.55 -4.18 9.60
CA THR A 112 -37.46 -2.97 10.42
C THR A 112 -38.74 -2.14 10.38
N ASN A 113 -39.47 -2.15 9.26
CA ASN A 113 -40.72 -1.40 9.13
C ASN A 113 -41.78 -1.93 10.10
N LYS A 114 -41.91 -3.27 10.16
CA LYS A 114 -42.86 -3.91 11.06
C LYS A 114 -42.46 -3.73 12.53
N ILE A 115 -41.16 -3.78 12.84
CA ILE A 115 -40.65 -3.51 14.18
C ILE A 115 -41.00 -2.09 14.64
N PHE A 116 -40.85 -1.07 13.78
CA PHE A 116 -41.23 0.31 14.14
C PHE A 116 -42.74 0.50 14.33
N GLN A 117 -43.57 -0.30 13.64
CA GLN A 117 -45.03 -0.28 13.82
C GLN A 117 -45.46 -0.95 15.12
N GLU A 118 -44.91 -2.12 15.44
CA GLU A 118 -45.31 -2.93 16.60
C GLU A 118 -44.61 -2.49 17.90
N HIS A 119 -43.46 -1.84 17.79
CA HIS A 119 -42.67 -1.32 18.91
C HIS A 119 -42.33 0.15 18.68
N ASN A 120 -43.33 1.02 18.87
CA ASN A 120 -43.22 2.48 18.69
C ASN A 120 -42.13 3.16 19.55
N PHE A 121 -41.69 2.47 20.60
CA PHE A 121 -40.63 2.90 21.48
C PHE A 121 -39.22 2.63 20.92
N ILE A 122 -39.07 1.88 19.82
CA ILE A 122 -37.80 1.70 19.11
C ILE A 122 -37.72 2.77 18.02
N LYS A 123 -36.78 3.70 18.15
CA LYS A 123 -36.57 4.81 17.19
C LYS A 123 -35.64 4.46 16.05
N LYS A 124 -34.70 3.55 16.30
CA LYS A 124 -33.74 3.09 15.29
C LYS A 124 -33.35 1.65 15.59
N ILE A 125 -33.14 0.86 14.56
CA ILE A 125 -32.59 -0.50 14.69
C ILE A 125 -31.74 -0.81 13.47
N LYS A 126 -30.54 -1.36 13.69
CA LYS A 126 -29.59 -1.67 12.62
C LYS A 126 -28.78 -2.92 12.96
N MET A 127 -28.60 -3.83 12.00
CA MET A 127 -27.71 -4.97 12.16
C MET A 127 -26.24 -4.54 12.03
N GLN A 128 -25.34 -5.08 12.86
CA GLN A 128 -23.90 -4.75 12.82
C GLN A 128 -23.25 -5.14 11.48
N LYS A 129 -23.68 -6.26 10.90
CA LYS A 129 -23.30 -6.72 9.55
C LYS A 129 -24.50 -7.30 8.85
N ASN A 130 -24.53 -7.22 7.52
CA ASN A 130 -25.65 -7.74 6.74
C ASN A 130 -25.78 -9.28 6.93
N GLY A 131 -26.95 -9.75 7.39
CA GLY A 131 -27.17 -11.16 7.72
C GLY A 131 -26.65 -11.62 9.09
N SER A 132 -26.05 -10.73 9.88
CA SER A 132 -25.61 -11.00 11.28
C SER A 132 -26.81 -11.19 12.20
N PRO A 133 -26.70 -11.95 13.32
CA PRO A 133 -27.71 -11.94 14.37
C PRO A 133 -27.54 -10.81 15.39
N TYR A 134 -26.47 -10.02 15.31
CA TYR A 134 -26.20 -8.91 16.23
C TYR A 134 -26.51 -7.56 15.59
N GLY A 135 -27.04 -6.64 16.39
CA GLY A 135 -27.40 -5.29 15.96
C GLY A 135 -27.39 -4.29 17.12
N GLU A 136 -27.60 -3.03 16.77
CA GLU A 136 -27.76 -1.91 17.68
C GLU A 136 -29.16 -1.31 17.49
N LEU A 137 -29.82 -0.95 18.58
CA LEU A 137 -31.10 -0.25 18.56
C LEU A 137 -31.05 1.00 19.43
N ILE A 138 -31.84 2.00 19.07
CA ILE A 138 -32.13 3.18 19.88
C ILE A 138 -33.60 3.11 20.29
N SER A 139 -33.86 3.30 21.58
CA SER A 139 -35.19 3.28 22.16
C SER A 139 -35.49 4.57 22.90
N ASP A 140 -36.74 5.04 22.88
CA ASP A 140 -37.20 6.16 23.71
C ASP A 140 -37.66 5.76 25.12
N LYS A 141 -37.54 4.48 25.46
CA LYS A 141 -37.84 3.91 26.78
C LYS A 141 -36.69 3.04 27.27
N ILE A 142 -36.57 2.92 28.58
CA ILE A 142 -35.62 1.99 29.19
C ILE A 142 -36.12 0.56 28.94
N ILE A 143 -35.24 -0.30 28.42
CA ILE A 143 -35.56 -1.71 28.19
C ILE A 143 -35.24 -2.48 29.47
N ASN A 144 -36.25 -2.67 30.31
CA ASN A 144 -36.15 -3.39 31.58
C ASN A 144 -36.39 -4.91 31.45
N GLY A 145 -36.84 -5.39 30.29
CA GLY A 145 -37.14 -6.79 30.05
C GLY A 145 -35.97 -7.58 29.47
N GLU A 146 -35.90 -8.88 29.75
CA GLU A 146 -34.89 -9.78 29.17
C GLU A 146 -35.02 -9.94 27.64
N LYS A 147 -36.21 -9.63 27.10
CA LYS A 147 -36.53 -9.75 25.68
C LYS A 147 -37.59 -8.76 25.18
N ILE A 148 -37.53 -8.44 23.89
CA ILE A 148 -38.59 -7.78 23.12
C ILE A 148 -39.14 -8.82 22.14
N ASP A 149 -40.36 -9.27 22.37
CA ASP A 149 -41.05 -10.29 21.56
C ASP A 149 -41.63 -9.73 20.27
N ASN A 150 -42.15 -10.63 19.41
CA ASN A 150 -42.83 -10.29 18.15
C ASN A 150 -41.95 -9.66 17.06
N ILE A 151 -40.67 -10.01 17.02
CA ILE A 151 -39.74 -9.47 16.04
C ILE A 151 -39.81 -10.25 14.73
N SER A 152 -40.34 -9.61 13.70
CA SER A 152 -40.43 -10.19 12.36
C SER A 152 -39.05 -10.27 11.69
N TYR A 153 -38.69 -11.45 11.21
CA TYR A 153 -37.44 -11.68 10.48
C TYR A 153 -37.62 -12.66 9.31
N THR A 154 -36.72 -12.54 8.33
CA THR A 154 -36.52 -13.51 7.25
C THR A 154 -35.11 -14.07 7.29
N LEU A 155 -34.91 -15.19 6.62
CA LEU A 155 -33.61 -15.80 6.45
C LEU A 155 -33.23 -15.84 4.98
N LYS A 156 -31.97 -15.55 4.67
CA LYS A 156 -31.44 -15.72 3.32
C LYS A 156 -30.24 -16.66 3.36
N VAL A 157 -30.17 -17.56 2.38
CA VAL A 157 -29.03 -18.48 2.27
C VAL A 157 -27.76 -17.66 2.04
N ARG A 158 -26.69 -17.97 2.76
CA ARG A 158 -25.42 -17.23 2.65
C ARG A 158 -24.82 -17.38 1.25
N ASN A 159 -24.24 -16.28 0.74
CA ASN A 159 -23.62 -16.23 -0.59
C ASN A 159 -22.52 -17.29 -0.81
N VAL A 160 -21.86 -17.75 0.25
CA VAL A 160 -20.84 -18.79 0.14
C VAL A 160 -21.41 -20.10 -0.45
N ILE A 161 -22.65 -20.47 -0.07
CA ILE A 161 -23.29 -21.71 -0.54
C ILE A 161 -23.74 -21.55 -1.99
N THR A 162 -24.31 -20.40 -2.36
CA THR A 162 -24.72 -20.13 -3.75
C THR A 162 -23.51 -20.13 -4.69
N VAL A 163 -22.41 -19.50 -4.28
CA VAL A 163 -21.14 -19.51 -5.04
C VAL A 163 -20.58 -20.92 -5.18
N THR A 164 -20.62 -21.75 -4.13
CA THR A 164 -20.12 -23.13 -4.18
C THR A 164 -20.90 -23.97 -5.20
N ILE A 165 -22.22 -23.81 -5.26
CA ILE A 165 -23.06 -24.52 -6.25
C ILE A 165 -22.77 -24.01 -7.67
N ILE A 166 -22.59 -22.71 -7.88
CA ILE A 166 -22.18 -22.16 -9.18
C ILE A 166 -20.85 -22.76 -9.64
N ILE A 167 -19.87 -22.87 -8.74
CA ILE A 167 -18.59 -23.53 -9.04
C ILE A 167 -18.80 -25.00 -9.42
N MET A 168 -19.67 -25.73 -8.72
CA MET A 168 -20.01 -27.11 -9.09
C MET A 168 -20.70 -27.18 -10.47
N ILE A 169 -21.59 -26.24 -10.81
CA ILE A 169 -22.22 -26.18 -12.13
C ILE A 169 -21.16 -25.93 -13.21
N LEU A 170 -20.26 -24.97 -12.99
CA LEU A 170 -19.15 -24.67 -13.91
C LEU A 170 -18.20 -25.86 -14.06
N MET A 171 -17.88 -26.57 -12.98
CA MET A 171 -17.09 -27.81 -13.03
C MET A 171 -17.81 -28.92 -13.78
N TYR A 172 -19.12 -29.10 -13.58
CA TYR A 172 -19.91 -30.07 -14.32
C TYR A 172 -19.95 -29.75 -15.81
N LEU A 173 -20.20 -28.48 -16.18
CA LEU A 173 -20.16 -27.98 -17.55
C LEU A 173 -18.77 -28.18 -18.17
N TYR A 174 -17.71 -27.88 -17.43
CA TYR A 174 -16.35 -28.16 -17.85
C TYR A 174 -16.15 -29.64 -18.13
N LEU A 175 -16.55 -30.55 -17.23
CA LEU A 175 -16.37 -31.99 -17.37
C LEU A 175 -17.22 -32.60 -18.51
N THR A 176 -18.44 -32.10 -18.72
CA THR A 176 -19.33 -32.52 -19.83
C THR A 176 -18.87 -32.01 -21.17
N PHE A 177 -18.47 -30.73 -21.25
CA PHE A 177 -18.13 -30.10 -22.52
C PHE A 177 -16.65 -30.16 -22.85
N TYR A 178 -15.74 -30.53 -21.95
CA TYR A 178 -14.29 -30.57 -22.20
C TYR A 178 -13.89 -31.37 -23.46
N LYS A 179 -14.55 -32.51 -23.73
CA LYS A 179 -14.31 -33.29 -24.95
C LYS A 179 -14.94 -32.67 -26.20
N LYS A 180 -16.12 -32.08 -26.07
CA LYS A 180 -16.76 -31.32 -27.16
C LYS A 180 -16.02 -30.02 -27.46
N LEU A 181 -15.39 -29.38 -26.48
CA LEU A 181 -14.51 -28.22 -26.60
C LEU A 181 -13.20 -28.58 -27.33
N ILE A 182 -12.72 -29.82 -27.24
CA ILE A 182 -11.60 -30.33 -28.05
C ILE A 182 -12.02 -30.51 -29.51
N ILE A 183 -13.25 -30.98 -29.76
CA ILE A 183 -13.84 -31.02 -31.10
C ILE A 183 -14.10 -29.59 -31.61
N PHE A 184 -14.56 -28.68 -30.74
CA PHE A 184 -14.79 -27.26 -31.01
C PHE A 184 -13.48 -26.49 -31.28
N TYR A 185 -12.38 -26.93 -30.68
CA TYR A 185 -11.03 -26.43 -30.96
C TYR A 185 -10.55 -26.87 -32.35
N ASN A 186 -10.81 -28.13 -32.74
CA ASN A 186 -10.59 -28.57 -34.13
C ASN A 186 -11.57 -27.89 -35.11
N PHE A 187 -12.76 -27.51 -34.64
CA PHE A 187 -13.77 -26.75 -35.38
C PHE A 187 -13.35 -25.28 -35.60
N PHE A 188 -12.60 -24.70 -34.65
CA PHE A 188 -12.07 -23.33 -34.68
C PHE A 188 -11.05 -23.08 -35.80
N ILE A 189 -10.45 -24.15 -36.34
CA ILE A 189 -9.41 -24.06 -37.38
C ILE A 189 -10.00 -23.89 -38.79
N ASN A 190 -11.29 -24.18 -39.00
CA ASN A 190 -11.92 -24.16 -40.32
C ASN A 190 -12.64 -22.83 -40.66
N TYR A 191 -12.25 -22.20 -41.77
CA TYR A 191 -12.68 -20.86 -42.26
C TYR A 191 -14.21 -20.70 -42.38
N LYS A 192 -14.94 -21.79 -42.61
CA LYS A 192 -16.39 -21.80 -42.89
C LYS A 192 -17.25 -21.37 -41.68
N TYR A 193 -16.77 -21.53 -40.45
CA TYR A 193 -17.53 -21.22 -39.23
C TYR A 193 -17.04 -19.97 -38.48
N PHE A 194 -15.96 -19.33 -38.96
CA PHE A 194 -15.46 -18.03 -38.49
C PHE A 194 -16.51 -16.93 -38.62
N LYS A 195 -17.25 -16.92 -39.73
CA LYS A 195 -18.32 -15.95 -40.01
C LYS A 195 -19.51 -16.10 -39.05
N LEU A 196 -19.84 -17.34 -38.66
CA LEU A 196 -20.93 -17.66 -37.73
C LEU A 196 -20.60 -17.23 -36.28
N ILE A 197 -19.34 -17.42 -35.87
CA ILE A 197 -18.89 -17.00 -34.54
C ILE A 197 -18.75 -15.48 -34.47
N PHE A 198 -18.23 -14.84 -35.52
CA PHE A 198 -18.21 -13.39 -35.62
C PHE A 198 -19.62 -12.80 -35.55
N THR A 199 -20.62 -13.40 -36.22
CA THR A 199 -22.01 -12.94 -36.11
C THR A 199 -22.63 -13.23 -34.74
N LEU A 200 -22.37 -14.39 -34.12
CA LEU A 200 -22.84 -14.71 -32.76
C LEU A 200 -22.21 -13.80 -31.68
N PHE A 201 -20.92 -13.46 -31.80
CA PHE A 201 -20.27 -12.55 -30.86
C PHE A 201 -20.64 -11.10 -31.12
N SER A 202 -20.74 -10.67 -32.38
CA SER A 202 -21.26 -9.34 -32.72
C SER A 202 -22.70 -9.16 -32.22
N SER A 203 -23.53 -10.21 -32.27
CA SER A 203 -24.89 -10.16 -31.70
C SER A 203 -24.89 -10.14 -30.17
N ILE A 204 -23.96 -10.82 -29.49
CA ILE A 204 -23.77 -10.67 -28.03
C ILE A 204 -23.28 -9.26 -27.67
N ILE A 205 -22.35 -8.68 -28.44
CA ILE A 205 -21.88 -7.31 -28.25
C ILE A 205 -23.02 -6.32 -28.48
N ILE A 206 -23.84 -6.52 -29.52
CA ILE A 206 -25.05 -5.71 -29.75
C ILE A 206 -26.02 -5.87 -28.59
N LEU A 207 -26.26 -7.09 -28.08
CA LEU A 207 -27.10 -7.32 -26.89
C LEU A 207 -26.55 -6.62 -25.65
N LEU A 208 -25.23 -6.64 -25.43
CA LEU A 208 -24.58 -5.93 -24.33
C LEU A 208 -24.70 -4.42 -24.51
N ILE A 209 -24.46 -3.89 -25.71
CA ILE A 209 -24.65 -2.46 -26.04
C ILE A 209 -26.11 -2.07 -25.80
N VAL A 210 -27.07 -2.85 -26.28
CA VAL A 210 -28.51 -2.60 -26.08
C VAL A 210 -28.87 -2.67 -24.59
N SER A 211 -28.38 -3.66 -23.84
CA SER A 211 -28.63 -3.77 -22.40
C SER A 211 -28.06 -2.59 -21.61
N ASN A 212 -26.89 -2.08 -22.02
CA ASN A 212 -26.25 -0.93 -21.42
C ASN A 212 -26.92 0.39 -21.84
N LEU A 213 -27.36 0.52 -23.10
CA LEU A 213 -28.18 1.65 -23.56
C LEU A 213 -29.52 1.72 -22.82
N LEU A 214 -30.12 0.57 -22.49
CA LEU A 214 -31.32 0.50 -21.65
C LEU A 214 -31.06 0.98 -20.20
N LEU A 215 -29.84 0.82 -19.68
CA LEU A 215 -29.44 1.31 -18.36
C LEU A 215 -29.15 2.82 -18.34
N ILE A 216 -28.72 3.42 -19.46
CA ILE A 216 -28.41 4.86 -19.56
C ILE A 216 -29.62 5.75 -19.24
N ASN A 217 -30.82 5.32 -19.63
CA ASN A 217 -32.06 6.06 -19.39
C ASN A 217 -32.78 5.64 -18.10
N TYR A 218 -32.22 4.68 -17.35
CA TYR A 218 -32.83 4.24 -16.11
C TYR A 218 -32.35 5.11 -14.95
N LYS A 219 -33.28 5.85 -14.36
CA LYS A 219 -33.03 6.61 -13.15
C LYS A 219 -33.21 5.73 -11.92
N PHE A 220 -32.16 5.58 -11.14
CA PHE A 220 -32.18 4.82 -9.90
C PHE A 220 -32.69 5.71 -8.77
N LYS A 221 -33.56 5.16 -7.93
CA LYS A 221 -34.05 5.83 -6.72
C LYS A 221 -33.45 5.17 -5.49
N SER A 222 -32.87 5.99 -4.61
CA SER A 222 -32.40 5.53 -3.31
C SER A 222 -32.59 6.61 -2.23
N ARG A 223 -32.09 6.37 -1.03
CA ARG A 223 -32.14 7.31 0.11
C ARG A 223 -30.74 7.79 0.45
N LEU A 224 -30.64 9.02 0.94
CA LEU A 224 -29.42 9.49 1.60
C LEU A 224 -29.35 8.94 3.03
N SER A 225 -28.13 8.69 3.51
CA SER A 225 -27.82 8.30 4.89
C SER A 225 -26.40 8.75 5.27
N TYR A 226 -26.07 8.83 6.57
CA TYR A 226 -24.79 9.33 7.11
C TYR A 226 -24.57 10.83 6.85
N TYR A 227 -24.24 11.66 7.87
CA TYR A 227 -24.34 13.13 7.75
C TYR A 227 -23.37 13.89 8.67
N ASP A 228 -22.08 13.54 8.66
CA ASP A 228 -21.10 14.29 9.44
C ASP A 228 -20.94 15.71 8.83
N LEU A 229 -21.16 16.76 9.63
CA LEU A 229 -20.94 18.15 9.20
C LEU A 229 -19.44 18.36 8.99
N VAL A 230 -19.05 18.77 7.78
CA VAL A 230 -17.65 19.03 7.42
C VAL A 230 -17.33 20.51 7.65
N MET A 231 -18.22 21.41 7.21
CA MET A 231 -18.02 22.86 7.30
C MET A 231 -19.36 23.59 7.24
N LYS A 232 -19.48 24.73 7.93
CA LYS A 232 -20.66 25.61 7.86
C LYS A 232 -20.24 27.08 7.84
N ASN A 233 -20.65 27.81 6.80
CA ASN A 233 -20.42 29.25 6.62
C ASN A 233 -21.76 30.00 6.55
N ASN A 234 -21.72 31.33 6.43
CA ASN A 234 -22.93 32.17 6.38
C ASN A 234 -23.88 31.86 5.20
N PHE A 235 -23.36 31.28 4.12
CA PHE A 235 -24.12 30.98 2.91
C PHE A 235 -24.38 29.49 2.68
N ASP A 236 -23.48 28.60 3.13
CA ASP A 236 -23.52 27.17 2.80
C ASP A 236 -23.23 26.26 3.99
N SER A 237 -23.84 25.07 3.97
CA SER A 237 -23.51 23.96 4.87
C SER A 237 -23.05 22.74 4.06
N ILE A 238 -21.90 22.15 4.45
CA ILE A 238 -21.28 21.02 3.77
C ILE A 238 -21.36 19.78 4.67
N TYR A 239 -21.96 18.72 4.15
CA TYR A 239 -22.17 17.45 4.87
C TYR A 239 -21.54 16.29 4.12
N LYS A 240 -20.98 15.35 4.87
CA LYS A 240 -20.56 14.06 4.35
C LYS A 240 -21.74 13.10 4.34
N VAL A 241 -22.07 12.58 3.16
CA VAL A 241 -23.27 11.79 2.92
C VAL A 241 -22.99 10.45 2.26
N LYS A 242 -23.96 9.54 2.31
CA LYS A 242 -23.93 8.24 1.64
C LYS A 242 -25.28 7.98 0.97
N ILE A 243 -25.26 7.31 -0.17
CA ILE A 243 -26.48 6.81 -0.81
C ILE A 243 -26.68 5.35 -0.36
N ASP A 244 -27.82 5.08 0.29
CA ASP A 244 -28.18 3.74 0.74
C ASP A 244 -28.24 2.76 -0.44
N ASN A 245 -27.94 1.47 -0.19
CA ASN A 245 -27.90 0.41 -1.20
C ASN A 245 -26.90 0.60 -2.37
N TYR A 246 -26.19 1.73 -2.46
CA TYR A 246 -24.99 1.85 -3.29
C TYR A 246 -23.79 1.34 -2.48
N THR A 247 -23.54 0.04 -2.56
CA THR A 247 -22.33 -0.59 -2.00
C THR A 247 -21.29 -0.68 -3.09
N ASP A 248 -20.22 0.14 -3.03
CA ASP A 248 -18.93 0.04 -3.74
C ASP A 248 -18.86 -1.02 -4.85
N SER A 249 -19.77 -0.93 -5.81
CA SER A 249 -19.84 -1.90 -6.88
C SER A 249 -18.93 -1.33 -7.93
N ASN A 250 -17.68 -1.82 -7.97
CA ASN A 250 -16.64 -1.44 -8.95
C ASN A 250 -17.05 -1.57 -10.43
N LEU A 251 -18.33 -1.82 -10.73
CA LEU A 251 -18.87 -1.95 -12.07
C LEU A 251 -19.26 -0.60 -12.69
N PHE A 252 -19.81 0.35 -11.92
CA PHE A 252 -20.32 1.62 -12.44
C PHE A 252 -20.29 2.76 -11.41
N ASN A 253 -19.77 3.93 -11.78
CA ASN A 253 -19.84 5.15 -10.95
C ASN A 253 -21.17 5.89 -11.12
N ILE A 254 -21.52 6.70 -10.11
CA ILE A 254 -22.70 7.58 -10.14
C ILE A 254 -22.36 8.86 -10.91
N ASN A 255 -23.25 9.32 -11.79
CA ASN A 255 -23.15 10.64 -12.37
C ASN A 255 -23.56 11.69 -11.32
N LEU A 256 -22.58 12.33 -10.68
CA LEU A 256 -22.81 13.32 -9.62
C LEU A 256 -23.73 14.47 -10.04
N LYS A 257 -23.71 14.87 -11.33
CA LYS A 257 -24.56 15.95 -11.87
C LYS A 257 -26.02 15.54 -12.09
N SER A 258 -26.30 14.24 -12.04
CA SER A 258 -27.67 13.71 -12.20
C SER A 258 -28.38 13.48 -10.86
N ILE A 259 -27.65 13.64 -9.75
CA ILE A 259 -28.18 13.42 -8.42
C ILE A 259 -29.16 14.55 -8.13
N SER A 260 -30.42 14.20 -8.00
CA SER A 260 -31.47 15.15 -7.63
C SER A 260 -32.27 14.64 -6.45
N ILE A 261 -32.51 15.52 -5.47
CA ILE A 261 -33.40 15.22 -4.35
C ILE A 261 -34.84 15.46 -4.82
N ILE A 262 -35.63 14.39 -4.91
CA ILE A 262 -37.00 14.46 -5.46
C ILE A 262 -37.92 15.33 -4.59
N ASP A 263 -37.69 15.33 -3.29
CA ASP A 263 -38.58 15.93 -2.30
C ASP A 263 -38.30 17.44 -2.07
N TYR A 264 -37.39 18.06 -2.83
CA TYR A 264 -36.96 19.46 -2.67
C TYR A 264 -36.64 20.14 -4.01
N GLU A 265 -36.82 21.47 -4.10
CA GLU A 265 -36.32 22.25 -5.25
C GLU A 265 -34.78 22.24 -5.23
N ASP A 266 -34.19 21.61 -6.24
CA ASP A 266 -32.78 21.22 -6.24
C ASP A 266 -31.84 22.42 -6.47
N LYS A 267 -31.31 22.96 -5.38
CA LYS A 267 -30.15 23.88 -5.36
C LYS A 267 -28.94 23.27 -4.65
N SER A 268 -28.93 21.94 -4.54
CA SER A 268 -27.86 21.21 -3.85
C SER A 268 -26.77 20.78 -4.84
N SER A 269 -25.52 20.68 -4.39
CA SER A 269 -24.43 20.15 -5.22
C SER A 269 -23.69 19.01 -4.52
N PHE A 270 -23.35 17.98 -5.29
CA PHE A 270 -22.61 16.82 -4.82
C PHE A 270 -21.17 16.81 -5.36
N SER A 271 -20.21 16.50 -4.51
CA SER A 271 -18.80 16.26 -4.87
C SER A 271 -18.26 15.00 -4.19
N ILE A 272 -17.02 14.61 -4.53
CA ILE A 272 -16.31 13.49 -3.89
C ILE A 272 -14.98 14.03 -3.35
N GLU A 273 -14.69 13.79 -2.08
CA GLU A 273 -13.40 14.05 -1.42
C GLU A 273 -13.00 12.80 -0.63
N ASP A 274 -11.74 12.35 -0.76
CA ASP A 274 -11.19 11.18 -0.04
C ASP A 274 -12.04 9.88 -0.11
N GLU A 275 -12.60 9.59 -1.29
CA GLU A 275 -13.53 8.46 -1.55
C GLU A 275 -14.91 8.59 -0.86
N GLU A 276 -15.26 9.79 -0.38
CA GLU A 276 -16.49 10.05 0.36
C GLU A 276 -17.37 11.08 -0.38
N LEU A 277 -18.69 10.84 -0.40
CA LEU A 277 -19.65 11.71 -1.09
C LEU A 277 -19.94 12.93 -0.20
N ILE A 278 -19.77 14.14 -0.74
CA ILE A 278 -19.99 15.41 -0.06
C ILE A 278 -21.24 16.07 -0.65
N LEU A 279 -22.13 16.56 0.19
CA LEU A 279 -23.34 17.32 -0.16
C LEU A 279 -23.19 18.75 0.36
N ARG A 280 -23.27 19.73 -0.56
CA ARG A 280 -23.37 21.14 -0.24
C ARG A 280 -24.83 21.59 -0.36
N LEU A 281 -25.34 22.15 0.74
CA LEU A 281 -26.65 22.78 0.82
C LEU A 281 -26.48 24.30 0.86
N GLU A 282 -27.05 24.99 -0.12
CA GLU A 282 -27.10 26.45 -0.17
C GLU A 282 -28.16 27.01 0.80
N ASN A 283 -28.00 28.28 1.22
CA ASN A 283 -28.91 29.03 2.09
C ASN A 283 -29.08 28.46 3.51
N ASN A 284 -28.08 27.73 4.01
CA ASN A 284 -28.09 27.16 5.37
C ASN A 284 -29.32 26.30 5.69
N ILE A 285 -29.86 25.59 4.69
CA ILE A 285 -30.91 24.59 4.89
C ILE A 285 -30.41 23.54 5.88
N ASP A 286 -31.20 23.25 6.90
CA ASP A 286 -30.88 22.25 7.92
C ASP A 286 -30.88 20.85 7.30
N ILE A 287 -29.81 20.06 7.48
CA ILE A 287 -29.73 18.68 6.96
C ILE A 287 -30.88 17.80 7.47
N LYS A 288 -31.53 18.17 8.59
CA LYS A 288 -32.75 17.50 9.08
C LYS A 288 -33.91 17.55 8.08
N THR A 289 -34.04 18.62 7.28
CA THR A 289 -35.12 18.73 6.29
C THR A 289 -34.89 17.86 5.06
N VAL A 290 -33.63 17.55 4.75
CA VAL A 290 -33.21 16.69 3.62
C VAL A 290 -32.94 15.25 4.09
N SER A 291 -33.01 14.98 5.39
CA SER A 291 -32.75 13.65 5.94
C SER A 291 -33.79 12.62 5.45
N ASN A 292 -33.32 11.46 4.99
CA ASN A 292 -34.13 10.40 4.37
C ASN A 292 -34.86 10.76 3.06
N SER A 293 -34.55 11.90 2.43
CA SER A 293 -35.15 12.27 1.15
C SER A 293 -34.82 11.24 0.07
N THR A 294 -35.74 11.07 -0.86
CA THR A 294 -35.51 10.22 -2.03
C THR A 294 -34.58 10.93 -3.01
N VAL A 295 -33.49 10.26 -3.35
CA VAL A 295 -32.52 10.72 -4.33
C VAL A 295 -32.68 9.91 -5.59
N GLU A 296 -32.79 10.63 -6.69
CA GLU A 296 -32.74 10.08 -8.03
C GLU A 296 -31.33 10.29 -8.60
N TYR A 297 -30.72 9.27 -9.19
CA TYR A 297 -29.42 9.38 -9.83
C TYR A 297 -29.34 8.48 -11.06
N SER A 298 -28.46 8.82 -11.99
CA SER A 298 -28.11 7.97 -13.13
C SER A 298 -26.67 7.47 -13.03
N ILE A 299 -26.39 6.39 -13.74
CA ILE A 299 -25.03 5.86 -13.90
C ILE A 299 -24.24 6.79 -14.82
N ASP A 300 -22.94 6.98 -14.54
CA ASP A 300 -22.06 7.68 -15.46
C ASP A 300 -21.96 6.94 -16.80
N ILE A 301 -22.52 7.58 -17.83
CA ILE A 301 -22.53 7.11 -19.22
C ILE A 301 -21.09 6.89 -19.71
N ASN A 302 -20.13 7.69 -19.24
CA ASN A 302 -18.74 7.57 -19.64
C ASN A 302 -18.13 6.24 -19.18
N ASP A 303 -18.48 5.73 -18.00
CA ASP A 303 -17.98 4.44 -17.51
C ASP A 303 -18.63 3.25 -18.23
N ILE A 304 -19.91 3.35 -18.58
CA ILE A 304 -20.59 2.36 -19.43
C ILE A 304 -19.94 2.32 -20.82
N LEU A 305 -19.78 3.48 -21.47
CA LEU A 305 -19.17 3.60 -22.79
C LEU A 305 -17.73 3.09 -22.77
N LYS A 306 -16.97 3.44 -21.74
CA LYS A 306 -15.60 2.97 -21.49
C LYS A 306 -15.53 1.45 -21.37
N ASN A 307 -16.41 0.81 -20.60
CA ASN A 307 -16.47 -0.64 -20.49
C ASN A 307 -16.81 -1.32 -21.83
N ILE A 308 -17.74 -0.75 -22.60
CA ILE A 308 -18.09 -1.22 -23.95
C ILE A 308 -16.90 -1.08 -24.90
N VAL A 309 -16.26 0.09 -24.92
CA VAL A 309 -15.07 0.38 -25.75
C VAL A 309 -13.92 -0.57 -25.40
N ASN A 310 -13.73 -0.89 -24.12
CA ASN A 310 -12.72 -1.85 -23.68
C ASN A 310 -12.98 -3.26 -24.19
N ILE A 311 -14.22 -3.75 -24.11
CA ILE A 311 -14.61 -5.07 -24.61
C ILE A 311 -14.41 -5.13 -26.14
N ILE A 312 -14.81 -4.07 -26.85
CA ILE A 312 -14.64 -3.96 -28.31
C ILE A 312 -13.16 -3.94 -28.68
N LEU A 313 -12.34 -3.11 -28.02
CA LEU A 313 -10.89 -3.03 -28.22
C LEU A 313 -10.20 -4.36 -27.94
N TYR A 314 -10.54 -5.06 -26.85
CA TYR A 314 -9.96 -6.35 -26.50
C TYR A 314 -10.27 -7.40 -27.57
N PHE A 315 -11.50 -7.40 -28.07
CA PHE A 315 -11.91 -8.29 -29.16
C PHE A 315 -11.22 -7.94 -30.48
N TYR A 316 -11.13 -6.66 -30.84
CA TYR A 316 -10.42 -6.21 -32.03
C TYR A 316 -8.92 -6.51 -31.95
N LEU A 317 -8.29 -6.36 -30.78
CA LEU A 317 -6.89 -6.69 -30.58
C LEU A 317 -6.64 -8.19 -30.79
N ILE A 318 -7.50 -9.04 -30.21
CA ILE A 318 -7.45 -10.51 -30.42
C ILE A 318 -7.68 -10.85 -31.90
N PHE A 319 -8.65 -10.20 -32.54
CA PHE A 319 -8.98 -10.39 -33.96
C PHE A 319 -7.83 -9.98 -34.88
N ILE A 320 -7.22 -8.82 -34.62
CA ILE A 320 -6.02 -8.34 -35.30
C ILE A 320 -4.87 -9.33 -35.08
N CYS A 321 -4.58 -9.73 -33.85
CA CYS A 321 -3.54 -10.74 -33.57
C CYS A 321 -3.78 -12.07 -34.31
N LEU A 322 -5.02 -12.54 -34.40
CA LEU A 322 -5.40 -13.76 -35.13
C LEU A 322 -5.25 -13.60 -36.65
N ILE A 323 -5.62 -12.46 -37.23
CA ILE A 323 -5.41 -12.15 -38.66
C ILE A 323 -3.92 -12.00 -38.97
N LEU A 324 -3.20 -11.25 -38.14
CA LEU A 324 -1.75 -11.03 -38.25
C LEU A 324 -0.98 -12.36 -38.16
N SER A 325 -1.45 -13.32 -37.34
CA SER A 325 -0.83 -14.65 -37.20
C SER A 325 -0.91 -15.52 -38.47
N LYS A 326 -1.80 -15.21 -39.42
CA LYS A 326 -2.03 -15.98 -40.65
C LYS A 326 -1.46 -15.34 -41.91
N ASN A 327 -0.95 -14.11 -41.84
CA ASN A 327 -0.41 -13.41 -43.01
C ASN A 327 1.08 -13.72 -43.19
N ASN A 328 1.46 -14.36 -44.30
CA ASN A 328 2.84 -14.76 -44.61
C ASN A 328 3.83 -13.58 -44.61
N PHE A 329 3.39 -12.38 -44.97
CA PHE A 329 4.23 -11.18 -44.92
C PHE A 329 4.50 -10.76 -43.47
N ILE A 330 3.48 -10.78 -42.61
CA ILE A 330 3.63 -10.43 -41.20
C ILE A 330 4.39 -11.53 -40.46
N GLN A 331 4.20 -12.82 -40.78
CA GLN A 331 5.06 -13.89 -40.25
C GLN A 331 6.54 -13.74 -40.64
N LYS A 332 6.84 -13.07 -41.75
CA LYS A 332 8.22 -12.75 -42.13
C LYS A 332 8.78 -11.55 -41.34
N TYR A 333 7.95 -10.57 -41.00
CA TYR A 333 8.39 -9.31 -40.40
C TYR A 333 7.93 -9.03 -38.95
N TYR A 334 7.16 -9.92 -38.32
CA TYR A 334 6.55 -9.68 -37.00
C TYR A 334 7.60 -9.41 -35.92
N LYS A 335 8.80 -10.01 -36.03
CA LYS A 335 9.92 -9.76 -35.13
C LYS A 335 10.36 -8.29 -35.19
N TYR A 336 10.49 -7.74 -36.40
CA TYR A 336 10.87 -6.36 -36.61
C TYR A 336 9.76 -5.39 -36.19
N ILE A 337 8.50 -5.70 -36.53
CA ILE A 337 7.33 -4.92 -36.09
C ILE A 337 7.24 -4.91 -34.56
N PHE A 338 7.45 -6.07 -33.93
CA PHE A 338 7.46 -6.17 -32.48
C PHE A 338 8.58 -5.36 -31.86
N ILE A 339 9.80 -5.45 -32.38
CA ILE A 339 10.94 -4.65 -31.88
C ILE A 339 10.68 -3.16 -32.07
N LEU A 340 10.05 -2.75 -33.18
CA LEU A 340 9.70 -1.35 -33.44
C LEU A 340 8.64 -0.84 -32.45
N ILE A 341 7.54 -1.58 -32.26
CA ILE A 341 6.53 -1.26 -31.23
C ILE A 341 7.15 -1.26 -29.84
N PHE A 342 8.00 -2.26 -29.55
CA PHE A 342 8.71 -2.38 -28.29
C PHE A 342 9.60 -1.17 -28.03
N SER A 343 10.36 -0.76 -29.03
CA SER A 343 11.25 0.39 -28.96
C SER A 343 10.47 1.66 -28.63
N PHE A 344 9.34 1.89 -29.31
CA PHE A 344 8.50 3.05 -29.05
C PHE A 344 7.92 3.07 -27.62
N ILE A 345 7.33 1.96 -27.18
CA ILE A 345 6.70 1.88 -25.84
C ILE A 345 7.74 1.95 -24.73
N SER A 346 8.90 1.30 -24.92
CA SER A 346 9.96 1.23 -23.90
C SER A 346 10.93 2.40 -23.92
N PHE A 347 10.77 3.37 -24.82
CA PHE A 347 11.61 4.55 -24.91
C PHE A 347 11.67 5.28 -23.55
N PRO A 348 12.85 5.63 -23.03
CA PRO A 348 12.96 6.26 -21.72
C PRO A 348 12.41 7.68 -21.76
N THR A 349 11.67 8.05 -20.71
CA THR A 349 11.06 9.38 -20.53
C THR A 349 11.50 9.97 -19.21
N ILE A 350 11.49 11.30 -19.12
CA ILE A 350 11.79 12.08 -17.91
C ILE A 350 10.47 12.60 -17.34
N SER A 351 10.27 12.46 -16.03
CA SER A 351 9.23 13.21 -15.31
C SER A 351 9.69 13.51 -13.89
N ASN A 352 8.90 14.32 -13.17
CA ASN A 352 9.23 14.90 -11.87
C ASN A 352 10.50 15.74 -11.91
N ILE A 353 10.46 16.75 -12.77
CA ILE A 353 11.52 17.74 -12.97
C ILE A 353 11.34 18.93 -12.00
N LEU A 354 10.16 19.04 -11.39
CA LEU A 354 9.81 20.12 -10.49
C LEU A 354 10.35 19.82 -9.11
N VAL A 355 11.22 20.70 -8.63
CA VAL A 355 11.51 20.81 -7.20
C VAL A 355 10.23 21.34 -6.57
N ALA A 356 9.72 20.63 -5.58
CA ALA A 356 8.58 21.04 -4.77
C ALA A 356 8.91 20.77 -3.30
N ASN A 357 8.09 21.29 -2.40
CA ASN A 357 8.07 20.83 -1.01
C ASN A 357 7.32 19.50 -0.93
N GLY A 358 7.66 18.68 0.05
CA GLY A 358 7.04 17.41 0.37
C GLY A 358 8.06 16.27 0.43
N LEU A 359 7.67 15.21 1.14
CA LEU A 359 8.49 14.02 1.43
C LEU A 359 9.37 13.55 0.26
N ASP A 360 8.76 13.30 -0.91
CA ASP A 360 9.46 12.76 -2.07
C ASP A 360 10.30 13.81 -2.82
N PRO A 361 9.74 14.98 -3.18
CA PRO A 361 10.51 16.07 -3.75
C PRO A 361 11.78 16.46 -2.96
N SER A 362 11.74 16.48 -1.62
CA SER A 362 12.90 16.90 -0.81
C SER A 362 14.11 15.99 -0.98
N TRP A 363 13.92 14.66 -0.93
CA TRP A 363 15.05 13.74 -1.10
C TRP A 363 15.52 13.71 -2.55
N MET A 364 14.61 13.84 -3.52
CA MET A 364 14.97 13.92 -4.93
C MET A 364 15.86 15.14 -5.19
N TYR A 365 15.55 16.30 -4.60
CA TYR A 365 16.42 17.47 -4.62
C TYR A 365 17.79 17.17 -4.03
N PHE A 366 17.83 16.65 -2.81
CA PHE A 366 19.09 16.55 -2.09
C PHE A 366 20.06 15.55 -2.73
N ILE A 367 19.60 14.42 -3.26
CA ILE A 367 20.48 13.48 -3.98
C ILE A 367 21.04 14.05 -5.28
N ASN A 368 20.35 15.03 -5.91
CA ASN A 368 20.83 15.73 -7.09
C ASN A 368 21.82 16.85 -6.72
N ALA A 369 21.62 17.51 -5.58
CA ALA A 369 22.41 18.66 -5.13
C ALA A 369 23.64 18.29 -4.28
N ALA A 370 23.66 17.10 -3.67
CA ALA A 370 24.67 16.68 -2.68
C ALA A 370 26.11 16.95 -3.10
N ASP A 371 26.53 16.48 -4.28
CA ASP A 371 27.90 16.63 -4.75
C ASP A 371 28.27 18.10 -5.01
N LYS A 372 27.31 18.91 -5.49
CA LYS A 372 27.49 20.36 -5.71
C LYS A 372 27.64 21.11 -4.39
N LEU A 373 26.89 20.69 -3.38
CA LEU A 373 26.99 21.22 -2.01
C LEU A 373 28.22 20.68 -1.26
N GLY A 374 29.03 19.81 -1.88
CA GLY A 374 30.26 19.26 -1.31
C GLY A 374 30.07 18.06 -0.38
N PHE A 375 28.86 17.49 -0.31
CA PHE A 375 28.54 16.35 0.54
C PHE A 375 28.75 15.01 -0.18
N LYS A 376 29.29 14.03 0.54
CA LYS A 376 29.61 12.70 0.01
C LYS A 376 28.82 11.58 0.69
N PHE A 377 28.31 10.64 -0.10
CA PHE A 377 27.65 9.44 0.41
C PHE A 377 28.63 8.54 1.18
N GLY A 378 28.24 8.08 2.36
CA GLY A 378 29.07 7.29 3.27
C GLY A 378 29.90 8.11 4.26
N LYS A 379 30.18 9.37 3.93
CA LYS A 379 30.84 10.33 4.83
C LYS A 379 29.81 11.25 5.50
N ASP A 380 29.03 11.95 4.68
CA ASP A 380 28.09 12.98 5.09
C ASP A 380 26.63 12.55 4.90
N ILE A 381 26.37 11.61 3.98
CA ILE A 381 25.00 11.21 3.59
C ILE A 381 24.81 9.69 3.69
N VAL A 382 23.69 9.30 4.28
CA VAL A 382 23.18 7.93 4.37
C VAL A 382 21.71 7.94 3.95
N PHE A 383 21.38 7.31 2.84
CA PHE A 383 20.01 7.27 2.31
C PHE A 383 19.72 6.00 1.52
N THR A 384 18.44 5.77 1.19
CA THR A 384 18.01 4.57 0.44
C THR A 384 18.60 4.49 -0.96
N TYR A 385 18.88 5.63 -1.57
CA TYR A 385 19.58 5.73 -2.86
C TYR A 385 21.04 6.15 -2.65
N GLY A 386 21.93 5.70 -3.52
CA GLY A 386 23.34 6.12 -3.51
C GLY A 386 23.60 7.34 -4.38
N PHE A 387 24.88 7.67 -4.56
CA PHE A 387 25.31 8.85 -5.34
C PHE A 387 24.99 8.76 -6.84
N LEU A 388 24.67 7.56 -7.38
CA LEU A 388 24.13 7.43 -8.74
C LEU A 388 22.59 7.41 -8.77
N GLY A 389 21.92 7.58 -7.63
CA GLY A 389 20.46 7.61 -7.52
C GLY A 389 19.80 8.71 -8.33
N TYR A 390 20.48 9.86 -8.50
CA TYR A 390 19.97 10.95 -9.34
C TYR A 390 19.78 10.52 -10.81
N LEU A 391 20.49 9.49 -11.29
CA LEU A 391 20.33 8.98 -12.65
C LEU A 391 18.93 8.40 -12.89
N ILE A 392 18.26 7.89 -11.86
CA ILE A 392 16.91 7.36 -11.98
C ILE A 392 15.85 8.40 -11.60
N SER A 393 16.17 9.29 -10.65
CA SER A 393 15.32 10.38 -10.17
C SER A 393 15.96 11.76 -10.43
N PRO A 394 16.13 12.16 -11.71
CA PRO A 394 16.81 13.40 -12.05
C PRO A 394 15.91 14.62 -11.81
N ILE A 395 16.55 15.74 -11.46
CA ILE A 395 15.92 17.06 -11.45
C ILE A 395 16.67 17.95 -12.45
N ASN A 396 16.03 19.01 -12.95
CA ASN A 396 16.69 20.03 -13.78
C ASN A 396 17.63 20.92 -12.97
N LEU A 397 18.68 20.29 -12.42
CA LEU A 397 19.79 20.90 -11.71
C LEU A 397 21.05 20.68 -12.55
N ASP A 398 21.61 21.77 -13.09
CA ASP A 398 22.77 21.76 -13.97
C ASP A 398 22.62 20.74 -15.12
N ASN A 399 23.57 19.82 -15.28
CA ASN A 399 23.56 18.81 -16.34
C ASN A 399 22.93 17.47 -15.91
N ASN A 400 22.40 17.35 -14.68
CA ASN A 400 21.92 16.06 -14.14
C ASN A 400 20.81 15.45 -15.00
N LEU A 401 19.90 16.29 -15.51
CA LEU A 401 18.82 15.89 -16.40
C LEU A 401 19.35 15.25 -17.70
N ILE A 402 20.33 15.91 -18.33
CA ILE A 402 20.95 15.47 -19.59
C ILE A 402 21.75 14.18 -19.36
N ILE A 403 22.55 14.13 -18.29
CA ILE A 403 23.35 12.95 -17.93
C ILE A 403 22.44 11.75 -17.66
N SER A 404 21.36 11.93 -16.88
CA SER A 404 20.35 10.90 -16.63
C SER A 404 19.71 10.42 -17.94
N PHE A 405 19.35 11.34 -18.83
CA PHE A 405 18.74 10.99 -20.11
C PHE A 405 19.69 10.18 -21.00
N ILE A 406 20.94 10.62 -21.16
CA ILE A 406 21.97 9.89 -21.91
C ILE A 406 22.18 8.50 -21.32
N PHE A 407 22.32 8.42 -19.99
CA PHE A 407 22.44 7.13 -19.29
C PHE A 407 21.25 6.21 -19.60
N LYS A 408 20.02 6.71 -19.46
CA LYS A 408 18.81 5.95 -19.75
C LYS A 408 18.75 5.50 -21.21
N ILE A 409 19.18 6.33 -22.17
CA ILE A 409 19.27 5.99 -23.60
C ILE A 409 20.31 4.89 -23.85
N ILE A 410 21.49 4.95 -23.23
CA ILE A 410 22.52 3.91 -23.36
C ILE A 410 21.97 2.56 -22.86
N ILE A 411 21.39 2.55 -21.66
CA ILE A 411 20.81 1.34 -21.06
C ILE A 411 19.66 0.81 -21.93
N TYR A 412 18.84 1.70 -22.47
CA TYR A 412 17.78 1.38 -23.41
C TYR A 412 18.31 0.76 -24.72
N ILE A 413 19.35 1.31 -25.33
CA ILE A 413 19.96 0.74 -26.56
C ILE A 413 20.49 -0.68 -26.29
N ILE A 414 21.23 -0.87 -25.18
CA ILE A 414 21.74 -2.19 -24.78
C ILE A 414 20.56 -3.17 -24.62
N PHE A 415 19.46 -2.70 -24.06
CA PHE A 415 18.28 -3.49 -23.86
C PHE A 415 17.54 -3.86 -25.15
N ILE A 416 17.37 -2.93 -26.09
CA ILE A 416 16.82 -3.23 -27.42
C ILE A 416 17.71 -4.25 -28.15
N LEU A 417 19.04 -4.09 -28.09
CA LEU A 417 19.98 -5.04 -28.69
C LEU A 417 19.90 -6.42 -28.03
N ALA A 418 19.78 -6.46 -26.70
CA ALA A 418 19.61 -7.71 -25.96
C ALA A 418 18.29 -8.41 -26.35
N ILE A 419 17.19 -7.68 -26.45
CA ILE A 419 15.90 -8.21 -26.90
C ILE A 419 15.97 -8.69 -28.35
N TYR A 420 16.58 -7.93 -29.26
CA TYR A 420 16.81 -8.35 -30.64
C TYR A 420 17.58 -9.68 -30.69
N LYS A 421 18.68 -9.79 -29.94
CA LYS A 421 19.48 -11.02 -29.86
C LYS A 421 18.73 -12.18 -29.24
N LEU A 422 17.86 -11.91 -28.29
CA LEU A 422 16.98 -12.91 -27.69
C LEU A 422 15.98 -13.45 -28.73
N ILE A 423 15.33 -12.57 -29.49
CA ILE A 423 14.35 -12.93 -30.54
C ILE A 423 15.02 -13.63 -31.74
N GLU A 424 16.24 -13.23 -32.10
CA GLU A 424 17.05 -13.90 -33.13
C GLU A 424 17.32 -15.35 -32.75
N LYS A 425 17.59 -15.59 -31.47
CA LYS A 425 18.06 -16.88 -30.97
C LYS A 425 16.97 -17.88 -30.61
N TYR A 426 15.80 -17.41 -30.17
CA TYR A 426 14.66 -18.29 -29.99
C TYR A 426 13.52 -17.85 -30.90
N ASP A 427 13.28 -18.68 -31.91
CA ASP A 427 12.36 -18.45 -33.03
C ASP A 427 10.86 -18.57 -32.66
N ASN A 428 10.53 -18.35 -31.39
CA ASN A 428 9.22 -18.70 -30.83
C ASN A 428 8.44 -17.47 -30.37
N LEU A 429 7.16 -17.40 -30.75
CA LEU A 429 6.11 -16.54 -30.17
C LEU A 429 6.16 -16.50 -28.63
N ASN A 430 6.61 -17.57 -27.99
CA ASN A 430 6.82 -17.66 -26.54
C ASN A 430 7.73 -16.55 -25.98
N ILE A 431 8.75 -16.08 -26.71
CA ILE A 431 9.61 -14.97 -26.29
C ILE A 431 8.88 -13.64 -26.30
N MET A 432 8.05 -13.40 -27.30
CA MET A 432 7.26 -12.17 -27.36
C MET A 432 6.31 -12.09 -26.18
N PHE A 433 5.72 -13.23 -25.78
CA PHE A 433 4.96 -13.31 -24.55
C PHE A 433 5.80 -13.00 -23.30
N LEU A 434 7.09 -13.37 -23.22
CA LEU A 434 7.97 -12.98 -22.10
C LEU A 434 8.18 -11.45 -22.01
N ILE A 435 8.13 -10.77 -23.15
CA ILE A 435 8.43 -9.35 -23.29
C ILE A 435 7.15 -8.49 -23.20
N MET A 436 5.96 -9.02 -23.50
CA MET A 436 4.68 -8.28 -23.46
C MET A 436 4.23 -7.76 -22.07
N PRO A 437 4.40 -8.49 -20.96
CA PRO A 437 4.12 -7.96 -19.62
C PRO A 437 5.00 -6.77 -19.25
N PHE A 438 6.22 -6.79 -19.76
CA PHE A 438 7.16 -5.70 -19.60
C PHE A 438 6.69 -4.50 -20.43
N LEU A 439 6.26 -4.71 -21.67
CA LEU A 439 5.59 -3.66 -22.46
C LEU A 439 4.38 -3.04 -21.75
N TYR A 440 3.54 -3.87 -21.14
CA TYR A 440 2.38 -3.44 -20.36
C TYR A 440 2.79 -2.59 -19.14
N TYR A 441 3.87 -2.97 -18.47
CA TYR A 441 4.39 -2.21 -17.34
C TYR A 441 5.00 -0.86 -17.76
N PHE A 442 5.74 -0.87 -18.88
CA PHE A 442 6.29 0.34 -19.51
C PHE A 442 5.21 1.32 -19.96
N SER A 443 4.07 0.79 -20.38
CA SER A 443 2.95 1.55 -20.85
C SER A 443 1.99 2.06 -19.79
N LEU A 444 2.34 1.94 -18.51
CA LEU A 444 1.56 2.55 -17.43
C LEU A 444 2.14 3.90 -16.99
N GLY A 445 3.31 4.30 -17.50
CA GLY A 445 3.96 5.56 -17.12
C GLY A 445 4.54 5.56 -15.71
N ILE A 446 4.51 4.43 -15.01
CA ILE A 446 4.95 4.29 -13.61
C ILE A 446 6.50 4.18 -13.51
N PHE A 447 7.22 4.57 -14.56
CA PHE A 447 8.64 4.24 -14.74
C PHE A 447 9.62 5.13 -13.97
N TYR A 448 9.14 6.20 -13.34
CA TYR A 448 10.04 7.23 -12.83
C TYR A 448 10.81 6.79 -11.57
N SER A 449 10.22 5.96 -10.72
CA SER A 449 10.85 5.51 -9.48
C SER A 449 11.51 4.12 -9.57
N LEU A 450 11.47 3.45 -10.74
CA LEU A 450 11.71 1.99 -10.85
C LEU A 450 12.68 1.56 -11.96
N PHE A 451 13.51 2.48 -12.44
CA PHE A 451 14.52 2.20 -13.47
C PHE A 451 15.64 1.23 -13.00
N ASP A 452 15.86 1.07 -11.71
CA ASP A 452 16.78 0.06 -11.16
C ASP A 452 16.30 -1.39 -11.42
N TYR A 453 14.99 -1.62 -11.46
CA TYR A 453 14.40 -2.89 -11.90
C TYR A 453 14.61 -3.16 -13.39
N TYR A 454 14.66 -2.10 -14.21
CA TYR A 454 14.98 -2.20 -15.63
C TYR A 454 16.38 -2.78 -15.85
N ILE A 455 17.37 -2.25 -15.11
CA ILE A 455 18.75 -2.74 -15.15
C ILE A 455 18.81 -4.20 -14.68
N SER A 456 18.09 -4.54 -13.62
CA SER A 456 18.06 -5.90 -13.08
C SER A 456 17.43 -6.90 -14.07
N PHE A 457 16.40 -6.49 -14.81
CA PHE A 457 15.80 -7.29 -15.87
C PHE A 457 16.71 -7.43 -17.10
N LEU A 458 17.39 -6.34 -17.50
CA LEU A 458 18.42 -6.37 -18.54
C LEU A 458 19.52 -7.37 -18.21
N ILE A 459 20.01 -7.37 -16.96
CA ILE A 459 20.99 -8.35 -16.46
C ILE A 459 20.46 -9.77 -16.64
N ALA A 460 19.22 -10.06 -16.22
CA ALA A 460 18.63 -11.39 -16.41
C ALA A 460 18.60 -11.80 -17.91
N ILE A 461 18.25 -10.90 -18.82
CA ILE A 461 18.26 -11.18 -20.27
C ILE A 461 19.68 -11.44 -20.78
N LEU A 462 20.67 -10.63 -20.37
CA LEU A 462 22.07 -10.81 -20.78
C LEU A 462 22.59 -12.19 -20.35
N LEU A 463 22.25 -12.64 -19.15
CA LEU A 463 22.59 -13.98 -18.64
C LEU A 463 21.90 -15.10 -19.44
N ILE A 464 20.64 -14.89 -19.83
CA ILE A 464 19.92 -15.84 -20.71
C ILE A 464 20.57 -15.90 -22.09
N ILE A 465 20.99 -14.77 -22.66
CA ILE A 465 21.69 -14.73 -23.96
C ILE A 465 23.02 -15.48 -23.86
N ASP A 466 23.80 -15.21 -22.82
CA ASP A 466 25.10 -15.84 -22.55
C ASP A 466 24.96 -17.37 -22.44
N SER A 467 23.91 -17.85 -21.76
CA SER A 467 23.64 -19.28 -21.54
C SER A 467 23.57 -20.11 -22.81
N LYS A 468 23.22 -19.45 -23.93
CA LYS A 468 23.03 -20.05 -25.25
C LYS A 468 24.04 -19.57 -26.29
N SER A 469 24.86 -18.56 -26.00
CA SER A 469 25.65 -17.87 -27.03
C SER A 469 27.04 -18.44 -27.19
N ASN A 470 27.60 -18.26 -28.39
CA ASN A 470 29.02 -18.42 -28.65
C ASN A 470 29.81 -17.14 -28.30
N TYR A 471 29.15 -16.06 -27.86
CA TYR A 471 29.80 -14.86 -27.37
C TYR A 471 30.49 -15.23 -26.06
N LYS A 472 31.80 -15.46 -26.13
CA LYS A 472 32.62 -15.84 -24.96
C LYS A 472 32.62 -14.66 -23.97
N TYR A 473 31.79 -14.76 -22.92
CA TYR A 473 31.74 -13.92 -21.71
C TYR A 473 31.20 -12.49 -21.84
N ILE A 474 31.04 -11.92 -23.03
CA ILE A 474 30.65 -10.50 -23.22
C ILE A 474 29.36 -10.13 -22.46
N PRO A 475 28.22 -10.83 -22.62
CA PRO A 475 27.01 -10.47 -21.89
C PRO A 475 27.17 -10.56 -20.38
N TYR A 476 27.98 -11.51 -19.88
CA TYR A 476 28.27 -11.65 -18.45
C TYR A 476 29.13 -10.50 -17.91
N ILE A 477 30.11 -10.01 -18.69
CA ILE A 477 30.91 -8.83 -18.35
C ILE A 477 30.02 -7.58 -18.28
N ILE A 478 29.15 -7.37 -19.28
CA ILE A 478 28.20 -6.25 -19.28
C ILE A 478 27.28 -6.35 -18.05
N ALA A 479 26.78 -7.54 -17.73
CA ALA A 479 25.96 -7.77 -16.54
C ALA A 479 26.71 -7.43 -15.23
N GLY A 480 28.01 -7.74 -15.15
CA GLY A 480 28.88 -7.38 -14.04
C GLY A 480 29.05 -5.87 -13.85
N ILE A 481 29.26 -5.13 -14.95
CA ILE A 481 29.37 -3.67 -14.93
C ILE A 481 28.04 -3.04 -14.52
N LEU A 482 26.92 -3.50 -15.10
CA LEU A 482 25.58 -3.02 -14.76
C LEU A 482 25.22 -3.31 -13.30
N MET A 483 25.66 -4.45 -12.75
CA MET A 483 25.48 -4.78 -11.34
C MET A 483 26.20 -3.78 -10.43
N ALA A 484 27.43 -3.40 -10.75
CA ALA A 484 28.19 -2.40 -9.99
C ALA A 484 27.55 -1.00 -10.07
N ILE A 485 27.03 -0.60 -11.23
CA ILE A 485 26.27 0.65 -11.38
C ILE A 485 24.98 0.61 -10.55
N ALA A 486 24.21 -0.48 -10.66
CA ALA A 486 22.95 -0.66 -9.92
C ALA A 486 23.15 -0.60 -8.41
N PHE A 487 24.31 -1.06 -7.91
CA PHE A 487 24.67 -1.00 -6.49
C PHE A 487 24.73 0.44 -5.96
N PHE A 488 25.28 1.38 -6.74
CA PHE A 488 25.37 2.80 -6.36
C PHE A 488 24.14 3.63 -6.73
N ILE A 489 23.23 3.08 -7.54
CA ILE A 489 21.86 3.61 -7.65
C ILE A 489 21.11 3.25 -6.36
N LYS A 490 21.08 1.95 -6.02
CA LYS A 490 20.40 1.41 -4.85
C LYS A 490 21.01 0.07 -4.43
N VAL A 491 21.57 0.01 -3.22
CA VAL A 491 22.30 -1.17 -2.73
C VAL A 491 21.46 -2.45 -2.75
N SER A 492 20.16 -2.37 -2.43
CA SER A 492 19.25 -3.53 -2.49
C SER A 492 19.17 -4.14 -3.89
N SER A 493 19.19 -3.29 -4.92
CA SER A 493 19.11 -3.70 -6.33
C SER A 493 20.46 -4.26 -6.80
N GLY A 494 21.58 -3.68 -6.35
CA GLY A 494 22.92 -4.26 -6.54
C GLY A 494 23.07 -5.67 -5.94
N LEU A 495 22.66 -5.87 -4.68
CA LEU A 495 22.73 -7.16 -3.99
C LEU A 495 21.86 -8.23 -4.68
N LEU A 496 20.70 -7.83 -5.20
CA LEU A 496 19.87 -8.71 -6.04
C LEU A 496 20.61 -9.15 -7.30
N ASN A 497 21.29 -8.23 -7.97
CA ASN A 497 22.05 -8.52 -9.19
C ASN A 497 23.30 -9.38 -8.93
N VAL A 498 23.96 -9.23 -7.77
CA VAL A 498 25.01 -10.17 -7.32
C VAL A 498 24.45 -11.59 -7.22
N SER A 499 23.25 -11.74 -6.66
CA SER A 499 22.60 -13.05 -6.53
C SER A 499 22.29 -13.69 -7.89
N MET A 500 21.92 -12.90 -8.90
CA MET A 500 21.73 -13.39 -10.28
C MET A 500 23.03 -13.91 -10.91
N LEU A 501 24.13 -13.17 -10.73
CA LEU A 501 25.44 -13.60 -11.25
C LEU A 501 25.90 -14.89 -10.57
N ILE A 502 25.66 -15.05 -9.25
CA ILE A 502 25.94 -16.29 -8.53
C ILE A 502 25.09 -17.45 -9.07
N ILE A 503 23.78 -17.25 -9.28
CA ILE A 503 22.90 -18.26 -9.88
C ILE A 503 23.42 -18.68 -11.27
N TYR A 504 23.91 -17.73 -12.06
CA TYR A 504 24.50 -18.02 -13.35
C TYR A 504 25.83 -18.78 -13.23
N LEU A 505 26.67 -18.46 -12.26
CA LEU A 505 27.88 -19.22 -11.98
C LEU A 505 27.56 -20.67 -11.60
N VAL A 506 26.51 -20.91 -10.81
CA VAL A 506 26.01 -22.28 -10.54
C VAL A 506 25.61 -22.99 -11.83
N TYR A 507 24.94 -22.30 -12.76
CA TYR A 507 24.64 -22.85 -14.08
C TYR A 507 25.92 -23.20 -14.87
N VAL A 508 26.93 -22.34 -14.86
CA VAL A 508 28.22 -22.61 -15.51
C VAL A 508 28.89 -23.84 -14.89
N ILE A 509 28.89 -23.96 -13.56
CA ILE A 509 29.48 -25.12 -12.85
C ILE A 509 28.83 -26.44 -13.28
N ILE A 510 27.51 -26.44 -13.51
CA ILE A 510 26.76 -27.66 -13.85
C ILE A 510 26.90 -28.03 -15.35
N TYR A 511 26.93 -27.04 -16.24
CA TYR A 511 26.75 -27.26 -17.69
C TYR A 511 27.93 -26.87 -18.58
N ARG A 512 28.98 -26.23 -18.04
CA ARG A 512 30.15 -25.79 -18.80
C ARG A 512 31.41 -26.48 -18.30
N ASP A 513 32.48 -26.34 -19.08
CA ASP A 513 33.80 -26.92 -18.81
C ASP A 513 34.56 -26.17 -17.70
N LYS A 514 35.58 -26.81 -17.11
CA LYS A 514 36.38 -26.23 -16.01
C LYS A 514 37.00 -24.87 -16.35
N LYS A 515 37.43 -24.65 -17.60
CA LYS A 515 38.00 -23.36 -18.02
C LYS A 515 36.96 -22.25 -18.00
N SER A 516 35.74 -22.54 -18.44
CA SER A 516 34.61 -21.61 -18.29
C SER A 516 34.38 -21.26 -16.82
N ILE A 517 34.33 -22.24 -15.92
CA ILE A 517 34.13 -22.00 -14.48
C ILE A 517 35.15 -20.98 -13.94
N ILE A 518 36.43 -21.16 -14.25
CA ILE A 518 37.49 -20.23 -13.84
C ILE A 518 37.22 -18.83 -14.41
N ASN A 519 36.96 -18.71 -15.71
CA ASN A 519 36.76 -17.41 -16.35
C ASN A 519 35.53 -16.66 -15.80
N TYR A 520 34.39 -17.33 -15.63
CA TYR A 520 33.20 -16.71 -15.04
C TYR A 520 33.41 -16.34 -13.57
N SER A 521 34.19 -17.13 -12.81
CA SER A 521 34.57 -16.79 -11.44
C SER A 521 35.47 -15.56 -11.38
N VAL A 522 36.47 -15.46 -12.27
CA VAL A 522 37.34 -14.29 -12.39
C VAL A 522 36.54 -13.04 -12.77
N ILE A 523 35.60 -13.14 -13.71
CA ILE A 523 34.76 -12.00 -14.10
C ILE A 523 33.84 -11.59 -12.95
N LEU A 524 33.28 -12.55 -12.19
CA LEU A 524 32.48 -12.23 -11.00
C LEU A 524 33.32 -11.49 -9.95
N LEU A 525 34.52 -12.00 -9.65
CA LEU A 525 35.46 -11.35 -8.73
C LEU A 525 35.83 -9.94 -9.20
N PHE A 526 36.14 -9.76 -10.49
CA PHE A 526 36.39 -8.45 -11.08
C PHE A 526 35.19 -7.51 -10.91
N SER A 527 33.97 -8.01 -11.15
CA SER A 527 32.74 -7.22 -10.98
C SER A 527 32.49 -6.81 -9.52
N LEU A 528 32.85 -7.67 -8.56
CA LEU A 528 32.78 -7.35 -7.13
C LEU A 528 33.86 -6.34 -6.73
N ILE A 529 35.05 -6.41 -7.32
CA ILE A 529 36.14 -5.43 -7.12
C ILE A 529 35.80 -4.07 -7.75
N LEU A 530 35.03 -4.03 -8.84
CA LEU A 530 34.57 -2.78 -9.44
C LEU A 530 33.76 -1.92 -8.46
N ILE A 531 33.04 -2.51 -7.50
CA ILE A 531 32.26 -1.76 -6.51
C ILE A 531 33.16 -0.82 -5.67
N PRO A 532 34.12 -1.33 -4.87
CA PRO A 532 35.02 -0.45 -4.12
C PRO A 532 35.87 0.45 -5.03
N VAL A 533 36.24 0.00 -6.24
CA VAL A 533 36.98 0.85 -7.20
C VAL A 533 36.16 2.07 -7.63
N ILE A 534 34.92 1.87 -8.05
CA ILE A 534 34.01 2.97 -8.45
C ILE A 534 33.78 3.92 -7.27
N TYR A 535 33.60 3.38 -6.05
CA TYR A 535 33.48 4.25 -4.87
C TYR A 535 34.77 5.05 -4.62
N LEU A 536 35.94 4.44 -4.71
CA LEU A 536 37.21 5.14 -4.48
C LEU A 536 37.53 6.21 -5.54
N ILE A 537 36.98 6.07 -6.75
CA ILE A 537 36.98 7.12 -7.77
C ILE A 537 36.08 8.29 -7.34
N TYR A 538 34.91 7.99 -6.76
CA TYR A 538 33.96 8.98 -6.26
C TYR A 538 34.44 9.71 -4.99
N ASN A 539 34.97 8.96 -4.02
CA ASN A 539 35.49 9.44 -2.75
C ASN A 539 36.69 8.58 -2.33
N ARG A 540 37.89 9.16 -2.28
CA ARG A 540 39.19 8.47 -2.06
C ARG A 540 39.41 8.04 -0.60
N ASN A 541 38.40 7.45 0.03
CA ASN A 541 38.46 7.00 1.42
C ASN A 541 37.76 5.64 1.57
N ILE A 542 38.52 4.63 1.99
CA ILE A 542 38.01 3.26 2.18
C ILE A 542 37.11 3.12 3.42
N LEU A 543 37.30 3.95 4.44
CA LEU A 543 36.46 3.94 5.64
C LEU A 543 35.06 4.48 5.30
N ASP A 544 34.98 5.52 4.47
CA ASP A 544 33.71 6.07 4.01
C ASP A 544 32.95 5.06 3.13
N PHE A 545 33.67 4.23 2.34
CA PHE A 545 33.06 3.11 1.61
C PHE A 545 32.45 2.08 2.57
N TYR A 546 33.19 1.70 3.61
CA TYR A 546 32.68 0.78 4.63
C TYR A 546 31.44 1.36 5.32
N ASN A 547 31.46 2.64 5.68
CA ASN A 547 30.33 3.34 6.28
C ASN A 547 29.12 3.39 5.34
N TYR A 548 29.33 3.67 4.05
CA TYR A 548 28.28 3.61 3.03
C TYR A 548 27.65 2.22 2.97
N PHE A 549 28.47 1.18 2.90
CA PHE A 549 28.00 -0.21 2.78
C PHE A 549 27.24 -0.66 4.04
N LYS A 550 27.82 -0.44 5.22
CA LYS A 550 27.21 -0.80 6.51
C LYS A 550 25.87 -0.10 6.71
N SER A 551 25.83 1.21 6.47
CA SER A 551 24.60 1.98 6.66
C SER A 551 23.52 1.61 5.65
N SER A 552 23.90 1.23 4.43
CA SER A 552 22.96 0.71 3.43
C SER A 552 22.35 -0.66 3.80
N ILE A 553 23.14 -1.53 4.44
CA ILE A 553 22.63 -2.79 5.02
C ILE A 553 21.63 -2.50 6.13
N GLU A 554 21.96 -1.56 7.02
CA GLU A 554 21.09 -1.15 8.14
C GLU A 554 19.75 -0.62 7.62
N ILE A 555 19.76 0.29 6.63
CA ILE A 555 18.56 0.76 5.94
C ILE A 555 17.73 -0.40 5.38
N SER A 556 18.37 -1.29 4.60
CA SER A 556 17.68 -2.41 3.97
C SER A 556 17.08 -3.37 5.00
N SER A 557 17.76 -3.58 6.12
CA SER A 557 17.33 -4.50 7.18
C SER A 557 16.20 -3.94 8.04
N GLY A 558 16.16 -2.62 8.23
CA GLY A 558 15.17 -1.92 9.04
C GLY A 558 13.87 -1.60 8.28
N TYR A 559 13.95 -1.44 6.96
CA TYR A 559 12.82 -1.05 6.09
C TYR A 559 11.50 -1.76 6.39
N ILE A 560 11.54 -3.08 6.62
CA ILE A 560 10.33 -3.90 6.87
C ILE A 560 9.58 -3.50 8.16
N TYR A 561 10.25 -3.00 9.19
CA TYR A 561 9.58 -2.56 10.43
C TYR A 561 8.85 -1.23 10.22
N SER A 562 9.47 -0.36 9.44
CA SER A 562 9.06 1.03 9.28
C SER A 562 8.03 1.20 8.16
N MET A 563 8.16 0.46 7.07
CA MET A 563 7.35 0.65 5.85
C MET A 563 6.21 -0.35 5.69
N SER A 564 6.03 -1.27 6.63
CA SER A 564 4.91 -2.23 6.58
C SER A 564 3.55 -1.53 6.75
N VAL A 565 2.55 -2.00 6.03
CA VAL A 565 1.15 -1.60 6.13
C VAL A 565 0.28 -2.86 6.11
N GLU A 566 -0.86 -2.89 6.80
CA GLU A 566 -1.79 -4.02 6.74
C GLU A 566 -2.78 -3.89 5.57
N SER A 567 -2.91 -4.96 4.77
CA SER A 567 -3.94 -5.03 3.73
C SER A 567 -5.28 -5.50 4.28
N LYS A 568 -6.35 -4.81 3.88
CA LYS A 568 -7.73 -5.25 4.09
C LYS A 568 -8.10 -6.50 3.26
N LYS A 569 -7.31 -6.83 2.23
CA LYS A 569 -7.54 -7.88 1.23
C LYS A 569 -6.53 -9.02 1.38
N TRP A 570 -6.71 -9.87 2.39
CA TRP A 570 -5.81 -10.99 2.71
C TRP A 570 -5.61 -11.99 1.55
N TYR A 571 -6.61 -12.13 0.67
CA TYR A 571 -6.56 -13.04 -0.47
C TYR A 571 -5.47 -12.67 -1.49
N ASN A 572 -5.09 -11.39 -1.62
CA ASN A 572 -4.01 -10.96 -2.50
C ASN A 572 -2.65 -11.50 -2.04
N ILE A 573 -2.44 -11.60 -0.72
CA ILE A 573 -1.22 -12.16 -0.14
C ILE A 573 -1.19 -13.67 -0.37
N LEU A 574 -2.31 -14.36 -0.17
CA LEU A 574 -2.43 -15.80 -0.42
C LEU A 574 -2.07 -16.14 -1.88
N ILE A 575 -2.58 -15.34 -2.82
CA ILE A 575 -2.23 -15.45 -4.24
C ILE A 575 -0.71 -15.34 -4.43
N GLY A 576 -0.09 -14.30 -3.88
CA GLY A 576 1.37 -14.13 -3.98
C GLY A 576 2.17 -15.34 -3.48
N TYR A 577 1.76 -15.96 -2.36
CA TYR A 577 2.37 -17.19 -1.86
C TYR A 577 2.16 -18.40 -2.78
N ILE A 578 0.97 -18.57 -3.35
CA ILE A 578 0.70 -19.65 -4.33
C ILE A 578 1.66 -19.53 -5.51
N PHE A 579 1.87 -18.32 -6.03
CA PHE A 579 2.84 -18.09 -7.10
C PHE A 579 4.29 -18.37 -6.68
N ALA A 580 4.68 -17.99 -5.46
CA ALA A 580 6.01 -18.31 -4.93
C ALA A 580 6.25 -19.82 -4.87
N ILE A 581 5.25 -20.59 -4.41
CA ILE A 581 5.31 -22.06 -4.35
C ILE A 581 5.41 -22.66 -5.76
N ILE A 582 4.63 -22.15 -6.72
CA ILE A 582 4.69 -22.57 -8.12
C ILE A 582 6.10 -22.33 -8.70
N TYR A 583 6.71 -21.17 -8.41
CA TYR A 583 8.07 -20.87 -8.85
C TYR A 583 9.09 -21.86 -8.32
N VAL A 584 9.10 -22.09 -7.02
CA VAL A 584 10.03 -23.03 -6.39
C VAL A 584 9.83 -24.44 -6.96
N TYR A 585 8.59 -24.87 -7.13
CA TYR A 585 8.27 -26.15 -7.77
C TYR A 585 8.84 -26.25 -9.19
N LEU A 586 8.65 -25.23 -10.03
CA LEU A 586 9.13 -25.23 -11.41
C LEU A 586 10.65 -25.19 -11.51
N ILE A 587 11.32 -24.41 -10.65
CA ILE A 587 12.78 -24.41 -10.54
C ILE A 587 13.27 -25.83 -10.25
N ILE A 588 12.72 -26.49 -9.21
CA ILE A 588 13.09 -27.86 -8.84
C ILE A 588 12.77 -28.84 -9.96
N TYR A 589 11.60 -28.72 -10.60
CA TYR A 589 11.18 -29.60 -11.69
C TYR A 589 12.14 -29.55 -12.88
N TYR A 590 12.46 -28.35 -13.38
CA TYR A 590 13.39 -28.19 -14.52
C TYR A 590 14.83 -28.52 -14.14
N PHE A 591 15.23 -28.23 -12.89
CA PHE A 591 16.54 -28.60 -12.39
C PHE A 591 16.73 -30.11 -12.40
N ARG A 592 15.75 -30.87 -11.89
CA ARG A 592 15.77 -32.35 -11.93
C ARG A 592 15.73 -32.92 -13.35
N LYS A 593 15.10 -32.22 -14.29
CA LYS A 593 15.12 -32.57 -15.72
C LYS A 593 16.41 -32.18 -16.44
N LYS A 594 17.34 -31.51 -15.75
CA LYS A 594 18.55 -30.90 -16.33
C LYS A 594 18.24 -29.94 -17.49
N ASP A 595 17.02 -29.39 -17.55
CA ASP A 595 16.60 -28.44 -18.58
C ASP A 595 16.99 -27.01 -18.15
N GLN A 596 17.66 -26.26 -19.03
CA GLN A 596 18.16 -24.91 -18.76
C GLN A 596 17.08 -23.92 -18.32
N LYS A 597 15.80 -24.23 -18.51
CA LYS A 597 14.68 -23.43 -17.97
C LYS A 597 14.73 -23.20 -16.48
N TRP A 598 15.37 -24.06 -15.68
CA TRP A 598 15.53 -23.80 -14.25
C TRP A 598 16.31 -22.50 -14.00
N LEU A 599 17.32 -22.19 -14.85
CA LEU A 599 18.06 -20.93 -14.77
C LEU A 599 17.11 -19.74 -14.98
N TYR A 600 16.27 -19.81 -16.02
CA TYR A 600 15.33 -18.74 -16.35
C TYR A 600 14.34 -18.52 -15.20
N MET A 601 13.83 -19.62 -14.63
CA MET A 601 12.92 -19.56 -13.49
C MET A 601 13.60 -19.02 -12.23
N SER A 602 14.87 -19.34 -11.98
CA SER A 602 15.62 -18.81 -10.84
C SER A 602 15.92 -17.32 -10.97
N LEU A 603 16.34 -16.86 -12.16
CA LEU A 603 16.57 -15.43 -12.44
C LEU A 603 15.27 -14.62 -12.32
N CYS A 604 14.15 -15.14 -12.81
CA CYS A 604 12.87 -14.48 -12.62
C CYS A 604 12.34 -14.61 -11.18
N GLY A 605 12.66 -15.70 -10.49
CA GLY A 605 12.30 -15.95 -9.09
C GLY A 605 12.95 -14.95 -8.13
N ILE A 606 14.18 -14.48 -8.41
CA ILE A 606 14.83 -13.47 -7.57
C ILE A 606 14.26 -12.06 -7.81
N LEU A 607 13.94 -11.73 -9.07
CA LEU A 607 13.18 -10.51 -9.39
C LEU A 607 11.78 -10.55 -8.74
N PHE A 608 11.15 -11.72 -8.75
CA PHE A 608 9.89 -11.97 -8.07
C PHE A 608 10.03 -11.66 -6.58
N TYR A 609 11.01 -12.23 -5.89
CA TYR A 609 11.17 -12.02 -4.45
C TYR A 609 11.24 -10.53 -4.06
N LEU A 610 12.01 -9.71 -4.78
CA LEU A 610 12.11 -8.28 -4.48
C LEU A 610 10.81 -7.53 -4.76
N ASN A 611 10.18 -7.77 -5.92
CA ASN A 611 8.89 -7.14 -6.25
C ASN A 611 7.78 -7.56 -5.29
N PHE A 612 7.77 -8.82 -4.85
CA PHE A 612 6.87 -9.30 -3.82
C PHE A 612 7.05 -8.49 -2.52
N LYS A 613 8.29 -8.28 -2.07
CA LYS A 613 8.55 -7.44 -0.90
C LYS A 613 8.02 -6.02 -1.07
N HIS A 614 8.28 -5.37 -2.19
CA HIS A 614 7.79 -4.01 -2.43
C HIS A 614 6.25 -3.93 -2.51
N ALA A 615 5.62 -4.86 -3.23
CA ALA A 615 4.18 -4.89 -3.41
C ALA A 615 3.40 -5.22 -2.13
N PHE A 616 3.92 -6.12 -1.29
CA PHE A 616 3.16 -6.68 -0.18
C PHE A 616 3.59 -6.19 1.21
N VAL A 617 4.75 -5.54 1.36
CA VAL A 617 5.13 -4.87 2.62
C VAL A 617 4.36 -3.56 2.76
N ARG A 618 4.43 -2.65 1.77
CA ARG A 618 3.75 -1.34 1.86
C ARG A 618 2.33 -1.34 1.26
N HIS A 619 1.95 -2.42 0.58
CA HIS A 619 0.70 -2.50 -0.21
C HIS A 619 0.61 -1.47 -1.33
N ASP A 620 1.76 -1.09 -1.88
CA ASP A 620 1.85 -0.25 -3.07
C ASP A 620 1.44 -1.12 -4.29
N TRP A 621 0.14 -1.10 -4.62
CA TRP A 621 -0.46 -1.98 -5.65
C TRP A 621 0.10 -1.77 -7.05
N ILE A 622 0.82 -0.67 -7.28
CA ILE A 622 1.61 -0.40 -8.49
C ILE A 622 2.58 -1.56 -8.81
N PHE A 623 3.08 -2.27 -7.79
CA PHE A 623 4.09 -3.32 -7.95
C PHE A 623 3.52 -4.74 -8.15
N ALA A 624 2.22 -4.97 -7.91
CA ALA A 624 1.63 -6.33 -7.85
C ALA A 624 1.17 -6.94 -9.20
N PRO A 625 0.56 -6.20 -10.15
CA PRO A 625 0.00 -6.78 -11.39
C PRO A 625 1.00 -7.27 -12.45
N PRO A 626 2.10 -6.55 -12.76
CA PRO A 626 3.09 -7.00 -13.77
C PRO A 626 3.78 -8.30 -13.37
N PHE A 627 3.93 -8.46 -12.06
CA PHE A 627 4.62 -9.53 -11.35
C PHE A 627 3.93 -10.89 -11.45
N LEU A 628 2.60 -10.94 -11.38
CA LEU A 628 1.83 -12.18 -11.61
C LEU A 628 1.73 -12.54 -13.10
N PHE A 629 1.88 -11.55 -13.98
CA PHE A 629 1.74 -11.74 -15.41
C PHE A 629 3.04 -12.26 -16.06
N ILE A 630 4.21 -11.68 -15.74
CA ILE A 630 5.53 -12.16 -16.20
C ILE A 630 5.79 -13.61 -15.80
N SER A 631 5.51 -13.90 -14.53
CA SER A 631 5.74 -15.21 -13.93
C SER A 631 4.93 -16.31 -14.58
N SER A 632 3.65 -16.03 -14.80
CA SER A 632 2.71 -16.94 -15.42
C SER A 632 3.04 -17.29 -16.87
N ILE A 633 3.61 -16.35 -17.61
CA ILE A 633 4.00 -16.56 -19.01
C ILE A 633 5.27 -17.40 -19.13
N LEU A 634 6.22 -17.22 -18.21
CA LEU A 634 7.39 -18.10 -18.11
C LEU A 634 6.95 -19.54 -17.85
N VAL A 635 6.03 -19.78 -16.92
CA VAL A 635 5.43 -21.12 -16.68
C VAL A 635 4.79 -21.66 -17.96
N LEU A 636 4.02 -20.82 -18.65
CA LEU A 636 3.32 -21.17 -19.89
C LEU A 636 4.25 -21.56 -21.05
N SER A 637 5.40 -20.89 -21.18
CA SER A 637 6.39 -21.17 -22.23
C SER A 637 6.98 -22.59 -22.18
N THR A 638 6.79 -23.28 -21.05
CA THR A 638 7.41 -24.57 -20.75
C THR A 638 6.48 -25.79 -20.90
N ILE A 639 5.22 -25.56 -21.27
CA ILE A 639 4.14 -26.55 -21.36
C ILE A 639 3.71 -26.76 -22.83
N ASN A 640 3.22 -27.94 -23.23
CA ASN A 640 2.77 -28.22 -24.62
C ASN A 640 1.70 -27.21 -25.13
N GLU A 641 1.76 -26.87 -26.42
CA GLU A 641 0.93 -25.87 -27.15
C GLU A 641 -0.55 -25.84 -26.74
N LYS A 642 -1.20 -27.01 -26.62
CA LYS A 642 -2.65 -27.12 -26.31
C LYS A 642 -3.02 -26.73 -24.87
N THR A 643 -2.05 -26.73 -23.96
CA THR A 643 -2.20 -26.36 -22.55
C THR A 643 -1.73 -24.93 -22.28
N LYS A 644 -0.91 -24.36 -23.18
CA LYS A 644 -0.45 -22.96 -23.10
C LYS A 644 -1.60 -21.97 -23.20
N LEU A 645 -2.48 -22.15 -24.19
CA LEU A 645 -3.61 -21.26 -24.39
C LEU A 645 -4.61 -21.32 -23.21
N LYS A 646 -4.76 -22.51 -22.60
CA LYS A 646 -5.70 -22.74 -21.49
C LYS A 646 -5.27 -22.07 -20.20
N LEU A 647 -3.99 -22.17 -19.83
CA LEU A 647 -3.47 -21.44 -18.67
C LEU A 647 -3.38 -19.93 -18.98
N PHE A 648 -3.01 -19.53 -20.20
CA PHE A 648 -2.92 -18.12 -20.60
C PHE A 648 -4.25 -17.39 -20.45
N ILE A 649 -5.35 -18.02 -20.89
CA ILE A 649 -6.70 -17.48 -20.74
C ILE A 649 -7.10 -17.41 -19.25
N VAL A 650 -6.81 -18.44 -18.45
CA VAL A 650 -7.09 -18.44 -17.01
C VAL A 650 -6.30 -17.34 -16.28
N ILE A 651 -5.06 -17.10 -16.67
CA ILE A 651 -4.20 -16.08 -16.09
C ILE A 651 -4.58 -14.67 -16.58
N MET A 652 -4.99 -14.51 -17.84
CA MET A 652 -5.55 -13.24 -18.33
C MET A 652 -6.85 -12.89 -17.62
N ILE A 653 -7.75 -13.86 -17.40
CA ILE A 653 -8.96 -13.66 -16.59
C ILE A 653 -8.59 -13.26 -15.15
N PHE A 654 -7.51 -13.84 -14.62
CA PHE A 654 -7.02 -13.53 -13.27
C PHE A 654 -6.35 -12.15 -13.17
N ALA A 655 -5.53 -11.78 -14.17
CA ALA A 655 -4.94 -10.46 -14.30
C ALA A 655 -6.04 -9.39 -14.44
N VAL A 656 -7.04 -9.65 -15.27
CA VAL A 656 -8.24 -8.80 -15.43
C VAL A 656 -9.01 -8.67 -14.10
N SER A 657 -9.12 -9.74 -13.31
CA SER A 657 -9.79 -9.67 -11.99
C SER A 657 -9.03 -8.84 -10.94
N ILE A 658 -7.70 -8.70 -11.08
CA ILE A 658 -6.86 -7.80 -10.26
C ILE A 658 -6.90 -6.36 -10.83
N ILE A 659 -7.05 -6.23 -12.15
CA ILE A 659 -7.20 -4.98 -12.91
C ILE A 659 -8.57 -4.31 -12.70
N ASN A 660 -9.50 -4.87 -11.92
CA ASN A 660 -10.72 -4.16 -11.50
C ASN A 660 -10.46 -2.83 -10.75
N ASN A 661 -9.19 -2.43 -10.54
CA ASN A 661 -8.76 -1.10 -10.08
C ASN A 661 -7.91 -0.31 -11.11
N VAL A 662 -7.55 -0.85 -12.27
CA VAL A 662 -6.71 -0.18 -13.29
C VAL A 662 -7.51 0.05 -14.57
N ASN A 663 -7.76 1.31 -14.88
CA ASN A 663 -8.54 1.74 -16.03
C ASN A 663 -7.79 1.45 -17.35
N ILE A 664 -8.21 0.43 -18.12
CA ILE A 664 -7.55 0.03 -19.36
C ILE A 664 -7.65 1.11 -20.47
N VAL A 665 -8.66 2.00 -20.44
CA VAL A 665 -8.70 3.18 -21.31
C VAL A 665 -7.57 4.12 -20.97
N ASN A 666 -7.22 4.28 -19.68
CA ASN A 666 -6.03 5.05 -19.31
C ASN A 666 -4.75 4.35 -19.79
N ILE A 667 -4.71 3.01 -19.86
CA ILE A 667 -3.56 2.28 -20.43
C ILE A 667 -3.47 2.50 -21.94
N PHE A 668 -4.58 2.40 -22.67
CA PHE A 668 -4.61 2.65 -24.11
C PHE A 668 -4.30 4.12 -24.44
N ASN A 669 -4.93 5.06 -23.75
CA ASN A 669 -4.62 6.47 -23.88
C ASN A 669 -3.15 6.74 -23.51
N PHE A 670 -2.63 6.14 -22.44
CA PHE A 670 -1.21 6.26 -22.12
C PHE A 670 -0.32 5.65 -23.23
N LEU A 671 -0.63 4.46 -23.73
CA LEU A 671 0.15 3.78 -24.79
C LEU A 671 0.27 4.62 -26.07
N PHE A 672 -0.82 5.27 -26.48
CA PHE A 672 -0.92 5.92 -27.79
C PHE A 672 -0.77 7.43 -27.74
N THR A 673 -1.37 8.12 -26.76
CA THR A 673 -1.28 9.59 -26.62
C THR A 673 -0.30 9.97 -25.51
N GLY A 674 -0.44 9.40 -24.31
CA GLY A 674 0.38 9.76 -23.14
C GLY A 674 1.88 9.46 -23.32
N LYS A 675 2.25 8.43 -24.08
CA LYS A 675 3.64 8.11 -24.36
C LYS A 675 4.27 9.15 -25.27
N TYR A 676 3.57 9.52 -26.35
CA TYR A 676 4.01 10.61 -27.22
C TYR A 676 4.15 11.91 -26.41
N ASP A 677 3.14 12.27 -25.61
CA ASP A 677 3.16 13.47 -24.77
C ASP A 677 4.31 13.44 -23.78
N SER A 678 4.60 12.30 -23.15
CA SER A 678 5.71 12.15 -22.21
C SER A 678 7.08 12.27 -22.88
N ILE A 679 7.24 11.78 -24.11
CA ILE A 679 8.47 11.93 -24.90
C ILE A 679 8.62 13.39 -25.32
N ALA A 680 7.56 14.00 -25.86
CA ALA A 680 7.54 15.40 -26.25
C ALA A 680 7.84 16.31 -25.05
N TYR A 681 7.23 16.04 -23.90
CA TYR A 681 7.51 16.73 -22.64
C TYR A 681 8.99 16.60 -22.23
N SER A 682 9.55 15.39 -22.31
CA SER A 682 10.97 15.15 -21.99
C SER A 682 11.90 15.95 -22.91
N ILE A 683 11.63 15.97 -24.21
CA ILE A 683 12.41 16.73 -25.20
C ILE A 683 12.28 18.24 -24.96
N ASN A 684 11.06 18.73 -24.75
CA ASN A 684 10.82 20.14 -24.46
C ASN A 684 11.55 20.58 -23.19
N LYS A 685 11.59 19.74 -22.16
CA LYS A 685 12.28 20.04 -20.91
C LYS A 685 13.79 19.93 -20.99
N LEU A 686 14.34 19.05 -21.83
CA LEU A 686 15.78 19.04 -22.14
C LEU A 686 16.22 20.33 -22.85
N ASN A 687 15.32 20.98 -23.60
CA ASN A 687 15.55 22.26 -24.27
C ASN A 687 15.24 23.48 -23.38
N ASP A 688 14.67 23.27 -22.19
CA ASP A 688 14.28 24.35 -21.28
C ASP A 688 15.51 24.83 -20.48
N ASN A 689 16.04 25.99 -20.86
CA ASN A 689 17.16 26.62 -20.17
C ASN A 689 16.79 27.17 -18.79
N LYS A 690 15.50 27.17 -18.42
CA LYS A 690 15.08 27.56 -17.06
C LYS A 690 15.52 26.45 -16.09
N GLN A 691 16.60 26.72 -15.34
CA GLN A 691 16.83 26.05 -14.06
C GLN A 691 15.51 26.09 -13.26
N TYR A 692 15.09 24.92 -12.77
CA TYR A 692 13.92 24.65 -11.89
C TYR A 692 12.94 25.83 -11.65
N GLU A 693 11.64 25.66 -11.90
CA GLU A 693 10.62 26.67 -11.54
C GLU A 693 10.61 26.93 -10.02
N SER A 694 11.38 27.93 -9.56
CA SER A 694 11.61 28.27 -8.16
C SER A 694 10.38 28.91 -7.50
N ASP A 695 9.44 29.45 -8.29
CA ASP A 695 8.28 30.19 -7.78
C ASP A 695 7.28 29.32 -6.99
N ARG A 696 7.36 27.98 -7.09
CA ARG A 696 6.48 27.04 -6.37
C ARG A 696 7.04 26.56 -5.04
N LEU A 697 8.27 26.92 -4.71
CA LEU A 697 8.95 26.48 -3.50
C LEU A 697 8.78 27.50 -2.39
N ILE A 698 8.52 27.00 -1.18
CA ILE A 698 8.36 27.85 0.01
C ILE A 698 9.65 28.60 0.27
N LYS A 699 9.55 29.94 0.26
CA LYS A 699 10.54 30.81 0.91
C LYS A 699 10.22 30.82 2.40
N LEU A 700 11.23 30.57 3.22
CA LEU A 700 11.12 30.71 4.66
C LEU A 700 10.87 32.18 5.02
N PRO A 701 10.27 32.46 6.19
CA PRO A 701 10.02 33.83 6.61
C PRO A 701 11.28 34.70 6.58
N ASN A 702 11.18 35.91 6.04
CA ASN A 702 12.35 36.80 5.89
C ASN A 702 13.04 37.08 7.24
N GLU A 703 12.25 37.19 8.32
CA GLU A 703 12.74 37.38 9.69
C GLU A 703 13.62 36.21 10.14
N MET A 704 13.16 34.96 9.92
CA MET A 704 13.97 33.77 10.17
C MET A 704 15.25 33.77 9.32
N LEU A 705 15.14 34.11 8.03
CA LEU A 705 16.29 34.13 7.11
C LEU A 705 17.36 35.13 7.53
N SER A 706 16.98 36.32 8.00
CA SER A 706 17.95 37.29 8.51
C SER A 706 18.78 36.72 9.66
N GLU A 707 18.16 35.93 10.54
CA GLU A 707 18.84 35.37 11.72
C GLU A 707 19.79 34.21 11.39
N ILE A 708 19.42 33.38 10.42
CA ILE A 708 20.19 32.18 10.10
C ILE A 708 21.17 32.33 8.93
N SER A 709 21.09 33.43 8.17
CA SER A 709 21.80 33.61 6.88
C SER A 709 23.31 33.32 6.91
N THR A 710 24.01 33.62 8.00
CA THR A 710 25.47 33.41 8.14
C THR A 710 25.83 32.17 8.96
N ASN A 711 24.86 31.61 9.69
CA ASN A 711 25.08 30.54 10.66
C ASN A 711 24.83 29.16 10.04
N THR A 712 25.46 28.10 10.59
CA THR A 712 25.21 26.74 10.08
C THR A 712 23.82 26.26 10.46
N VAL A 713 23.06 25.72 9.50
CA VAL A 713 21.66 25.31 9.70
C VAL A 713 21.46 23.86 9.27
N THR A 714 20.70 23.10 10.05
CA THR A 714 20.12 21.83 9.57
C THR A 714 18.60 21.88 9.58
N ILE A 715 17.97 20.92 8.93
CA ILE A 715 16.51 20.80 8.84
C ILE A 715 16.10 19.45 9.41
N TYR A 716 15.11 19.47 10.28
CA TYR A 716 14.58 18.27 10.92
C TYR A 716 13.05 18.39 11.02
N PRO A 717 12.27 17.34 10.73
CA PRO A 717 12.67 15.98 10.42
C PRO A 717 12.83 15.64 8.92
N ILE A 718 12.25 16.41 7.98
CA ILE A 718 12.04 15.92 6.58
C ILE A 718 12.46 16.89 5.45
N GLU A 719 12.17 18.20 5.57
CA GLU A 719 12.01 19.08 4.39
C GLU A 719 13.31 19.73 3.89
N VAL A 720 14.22 18.94 3.34
CA VAL A 720 15.52 19.45 2.82
C VAL A 720 15.38 20.32 1.56
N SER A 721 14.21 20.39 0.90
CA SER A 721 14.04 21.24 -0.29
C SER A 721 14.16 22.73 0.02
N TYR A 722 14.03 23.17 1.28
CA TYR A 722 14.23 24.58 1.66
C TYR A 722 15.61 25.11 1.28
N VAL A 723 16.63 24.25 1.23
CA VAL A 723 17.99 24.63 0.82
C VAL A 723 18.01 25.23 -0.59
N CYS A 724 17.09 24.81 -1.47
CA CYS A 724 17.05 25.24 -2.87
C CYS A 724 16.78 26.74 -3.03
N ASN A 725 15.88 27.31 -2.23
CA ASN A 725 15.35 28.67 -2.44
C ASN A 725 15.75 29.68 -1.36
N ASN A 726 16.42 29.22 -0.30
CA ASN A 726 16.69 30.03 0.89
C ASN A 726 18.18 30.31 1.12
N ASN A 727 19.08 29.83 0.24
CA ASN A 727 20.54 30.06 0.32
C ASN A 727 21.14 29.78 1.71
N LEU A 728 20.70 28.69 2.34
CA LEU A 728 21.11 28.34 3.70
C LEU A 728 22.57 27.87 3.72
N ASN A 729 23.33 28.23 4.77
CA ASN A 729 24.60 27.58 5.11
C ASN A 729 24.31 26.18 5.70
N PHE A 730 23.87 25.30 4.81
CA PHE A 730 23.24 24.03 5.17
C PHE A 730 24.26 22.99 5.61
N LYS A 731 23.93 22.28 6.70
CA LYS A 731 24.67 21.13 7.21
C LYS A 731 23.71 19.95 7.37
N PRO A 732 23.74 18.95 6.48
CA PRO A 732 22.82 17.81 6.54
C PRO A 732 23.17 16.91 7.73
N MET A 733 22.14 16.49 8.48
CA MET A 733 22.28 15.30 9.30
C MET A 733 22.49 14.06 8.40
N PRO A 734 23.28 13.04 8.81
CA PRO A 734 23.63 11.91 7.97
C PRO A 734 22.45 11.23 7.27
N ILE A 735 21.39 10.94 8.02
CA ILE A 735 20.09 10.54 7.49
C ILE A 735 19.17 11.77 7.56
N PHE A 736 19.14 12.53 6.47
CA PHE A 736 18.47 13.84 6.36
C PHE A 736 16.93 13.79 6.33
N GLN A 737 16.32 12.59 6.27
CA GLN A 737 14.89 12.40 6.47
C GLN A 737 14.65 11.39 7.60
N SER A 738 14.15 11.87 8.74
CA SER A 738 14.11 11.08 9.98
C SER A 738 13.26 9.81 9.87
N TYR A 739 12.20 9.80 9.04
CA TYR A 739 11.38 8.61 8.84
C TYR A 739 12.16 7.42 8.27
N SER A 740 13.31 7.68 7.61
CA SER A 740 14.22 6.69 7.04
C SER A 740 15.22 6.09 8.05
N ILE A 741 15.17 6.53 9.30
CA ILE A 741 15.99 6.02 10.39
C ILE A 741 15.35 4.75 10.94
N TYR A 742 15.66 3.63 10.28
CA TYR A 742 14.97 2.36 10.52
C TYR A 742 15.60 1.48 11.60
N THR A 743 16.83 1.79 12.05
CA THR A 743 17.57 0.97 13.03
C THR A 743 18.20 1.83 14.13
N PRO A 744 18.44 1.27 15.33
CA PRO A 744 19.12 2.00 16.42
C PRO A 744 20.51 2.50 16.03
N TYR A 745 21.18 1.81 15.09
CA TYR A 745 22.46 2.25 14.54
C TYR A 745 22.32 3.55 13.75
N LEU A 746 21.30 3.68 12.90
CA LEU A 746 21.07 4.89 12.10
C LEU A 746 20.68 6.07 13.00
N ASP A 747 19.88 5.84 14.04
CA ASP A 747 19.53 6.86 15.04
C ASP A 747 20.78 7.31 15.82
N LYS A 748 21.69 6.38 16.13
CA LYS A 748 22.97 6.72 16.75
C LYS A 748 23.84 7.62 15.86
N LEU A 749 23.92 7.34 14.55
CA LEU A 749 24.66 8.20 13.61
C LEU A 749 24.14 9.64 13.58
N ASN A 750 22.82 9.83 13.56
CA ASN A 750 22.24 11.17 13.62
C ASN A 750 22.39 11.81 15.01
N SER A 751 22.27 11.04 16.09
CA SER A 751 22.53 11.52 17.44
C SER A 751 23.96 12.05 17.60
N ASP A 752 24.96 11.36 17.05
CA ASP A 752 26.36 11.78 17.13
C ASP A 752 26.62 13.07 16.34
N PHE A 753 25.85 13.33 15.27
CA PHE A 753 25.90 14.59 14.51
C PHE A 753 25.51 15.81 15.36
N PHE A 754 24.53 15.66 16.27
CA PHE A 754 24.09 16.74 17.16
C PHE A 754 24.97 16.91 18.41
N ASP A 755 25.89 15.99 18.70
CA ASP A 755 26.78 16.06 19.86
C ASP A 755 28.20 16.58 19.54
N ASN A 756 28.57 16.54 18.27
CA ASN A 756 29.87 16.96 17.76
C ASN A 756 30.11 18.46 17.99
N GLU A 757 31.38 18.86 18.17
CA GLU A 757 31.80 20.27 18.15
C GLU A 757 31.30 20.99 16.90
N ASN A 758 31.31 20.26 15.78
CA ASN A 758 30.84 20.71 14.48
C ASN A 758 29.31 20.61 14.30
N SER A 759 28.48 20.40 15.33
CA SER A 759 27.01 20.40 15.17
C SER A 759 26.49 21.75 14.63
N PRO A 760 25.36 21.79 13.90
CA PRO A 760 24.83 23.04 13.33
C PRO A 760 24.47 24.05 14.43
N GLU A 761 24.56 25.34 14.15
CA GLU A 761 24.16 26.39 15.09
C GLU A 761 22.65 26.45 15.25
N TYR A 762 21.91 26.28 14.15
CA TYR A 762 20.45 26.29 14.14
C TYR A 762 19.83 25.02 13.55
N ILE A 763 18.62 24.69 14.02
CA ILE A 763 17.76 23.65 13.46
C ILE A 763 16.44 24.30 13.08
N ILE A 764 16.06 24.20 11.81
CA ILE A 764 14.69 24.46 11.38
C ILE A 764 13.89 23.20 11.67
N PHE A 765 12.97 23.30 12.63
CA PHE A 765 12.15 22.21 13.11
C PHE A 765 10.69 22.35 12.66
N GLU A 766 10.14 21.28 12.10
CA GLU A 766 8.71 21.16 11.77
C GLU A 766 8.10 19.90 12.39
N TRP A 767 6.82 20.00 12.77
CA TRP A 767 6.11 18.83 13.27
C TRP A 767 5.57 17.99 12.11
N GLY A 768 6.10 16.77 11.95
CA GLY A 768 5.57 15.85 10.96
C GLY A 768 6.32 14.53 10.85
N THR A 769 5.58 13.46 10.59
CA THR A 769 6.09 12.13 10.21
C THR A 769 5.03 11.40 9.38
N ILE A 770 5.31 10.16 8.98
CA ILE A 770 4.44 9.33 8.14
C ILE A 770 3.72 8.24 8.95
N ASP A 771 2.73 7.60 8.32
CA ASP A 771 2.12 6.34 8.80
C ASP A 771 1.61 6.37 10.26
N ARG A 772 1.11 7.54 10.72
CA ARG A 772 0.62 7.79 12.10
C ARG A 772 1.64 7.47 13.19
N ARG A 773 2.93 7.61 12.88
CA ARG A 773 4.00 7.57 13.90
C ARG A 773 4.01 8.86 14.71
N LEU A 774 4.80 8.88 15.78
CA LEU A 774 5.02 10.05 16.60
C LEU A 774 6.43 10.59 16.34
N THR A 775 6.55 11.85 15.92
CA THR A 775 7.74 12.48 15.29
C THR A 775 9.08 12.18 15.98
N LEU A 776 9.12 12.24 17.31
CA LEU A 776 10.35 12.08 18.10
C LEU A 776 10.59 10.63 18.56
N THR A 777 9.62 9.74 18.35
CA THR A 777 9.75 8.30 18.67
C THR A 777 10.41 7.50 17.55
N ASP A 778 10.47 8.07 16.35
CA ASP A 778 11.23 7.50 15.22
C ASP A 778 12.75 7.51 15.49
N THR A 779 13.22 8.48 16.28
CA THR A 779 14.64 8.82 16.46
C THR A 779 14.94 9.21 17.92
N PRO A 780 14.64 8.33 18.88
CA PRO A 780 14.55 8.75 20.27
C PRO A 780 15.90 9.16 20.87
N LEU A 781 17.03 8.69 20.35
CA LEU A 781 18.35 9.17 20.77
C LEU A 781 18.74 10.51 20.13
N THR A 782 18.38 10.69 18.85
CA THR A 782 18.55 11.98 18.18
C THR A 782 17.77 13.07 18.90
N TYR A 783 16.52 12.78 19.30
CA TYR A 783 15.72 13.71 20.10
C TYR A 783 16.41 14.07 21.41
N GLN A 784 16.87 13.09 22.19
CA GLN A 784 17.61 13.35 23.44
C GLN A 784 18.78 14.31 23.23
N LYS A 785 19.56 14.16 22.15
CA LYS A 785 20.68 15.05 21.86
C LYS A 785 20.25 16.44 21.40
N ILE A 786 19.19 16.55 20.61
CA ILE A 786 18.62 17.86 20.24
C ILE A 786 18.18 18.58 21.50
N TYR A 787 17.43 17.92 22.39
CA TYR A 787 16.97 18.53 23.64
C TYR A 787 18.13 19.03 24.51
N ASN A 788 19.16 18.21 24.68
CA ASN A 788 20.29 18.55 25.55
C ASN A 788 21.15 19.70 25.01
N ASN A 789 21.28 19.81 23.70
CA ASN A 789 22.25 20.69 23.07
C ASN A 789 21.63 21.93 22.42
N TYR A 790 20.31 22.00 22.29
CA TYR A 790 19.58 23.10 21.65
C TYR A 790 18.45 23.61 22.54
N ASP A 791 18.03 24.85 22.29
CA ASP A 791 16.89 25.49 22.91
C ASP A 791 16.00 26.18 21.86
N VAL A 792 14.75 26.48 22.23
CA VAL A 792 13.86 27.24 21.36
C VAL A 792 14.38 28.68 21.26
N TYR A 793 14.68 29.11 20.04
CA TYR A 793 15.00 30.51 19.76
C TYR A 793 13.73 31.30 19.49
N ASP A 794 12.91 30.84 18.55
CA ASP A 794 11.67 31.52 18.14
C ASP A 794 10.73 30.58 17.35
N ILE A 795 9.49 31.01 17.17
CA ILE A 795 8.46 30.31 16.38
C ILE A 795 7.92 31.26 15.32
N TYR A 796 7.98 30.82 14.06
CA TYR A 796 7.52 31.60 12.91
C TYR A 796 6.28 30.97 12.29
N ASP A 797 5.28 31.80 11.99
CA ASP A 797 4.01 31.44 11.35
C ASP A 797 3.21 30.32 12.06
N GLY A 798 3.56 30.00 13.32
CA GLY A 798 2.97 28.90 14.09
C GLY A 798 3.28 27.49 13.56
N ILE A 799 4.15 27.37 12.56
CA ILE A 799 4.47 26.11 11.87
C ILE A 799 5.96 25.76 11.91
N TYR A 800 6.83 26.76 12.00
CA TYR A 800 8.28 26.56 12.08
C TYR A 800 8.78 26.90 13.47
N MET A 801 9.55 26.00 14.06
CA MET A 801 10.29 26.25 15.28
C MET A 801 11.77 26.34 14.96
N LEU A 802 12.39 27.47 15.28
CA LEU A 802 13.83 27.64 15.13
C LEU A 802 14.50 27.29 16.45
N LEU A 803 15.34 26.25 16.43
CA LEU A 803 16.15 25.87 17.59
C LEU A 803 17.56 26.42 17.43
N LYS A 804 18.13 26.95 18.51
CA LYS A 804 19.51 27.44 18.56
C LYS A 804 20.34 26.58 19.52
N LYS A 805 21.60 26.33 19.14
CA LYS A 805 22.57 25.62 19.97
C LYS A 805 22.76 26.35 21.31
N ARG A 806 22.75 25.61 22.41
CA ARG A 806 23.00 26.14 23.75
C ARG A 806 24.49 26.47 23.92
N GLU A 807 24.78 27.56 24.62
CA GLU A 807 26.15 27.85 25.07
C GLU A 807 26.64 26.81 26.09
N ILE A 808 25.74 26.39 26.98
CA ILE A 808 25.98 25.37 28.00
C ILE A 808 25.07 24.19 27.72
N LYS A 809 25.66 23.03 27.39
CA LYS A 809 24.93 21.78 27.18
C LYS A 809 24.29 21.32 28.49
N LEU A 810 23.07 20.79 28.39
CA LEU A 810 22.44 20.10 29.50
C LEU A 810 23.11 18.75 29.73
N ASN A 811 23.53 18.51 30.97
CA ASN A 811 24.18 17.27 31.37
C ASN A 811 23.17 16.28 31.94
N ASN A 812 23.20 15.06 31.40
CA ASN A 812 22.36 13.96 31.86
C ASN A 812 23.11 13.13 32.90
N ASN A 813 22.65 13.14 34.14
CA ASN A 813 23.15 12.28 35.21
C ASN A 813 22.14 11.16 35.47
N LEU A 814 22.55 9.91 35.22
CA LEU A 814 21.75 8.75 35.59
C LEU A 814 21.70 8.68 37.12
N GLN A 815 20.52 8.92 37.69
CA GLN A 815 20.29 8.86 39.13
C GLN A 815 20.06 7.42 39.60
N SER A 816 19.18 6.72 38.89
CA SER A 816 18.88 5.32 39.14
C SER A 816 18.31 4.67 37.89
N ASN A 817 18.26 3.34 37.89
CA ASN A 817 17.52 2.59 36.90
C ASN A 817 16.78 1.44 37.57
N TYR A 818 15.69 1.01 36.97
CA TYR A 818 15.02 -0.21 37.38
C TYR A 818 14.63 -1.03 36.15
N THR A 819 14.78 -2.34 36.32
CA THR A 819 14.45 -3.32 35.28
C THR A 819 13.20 -4.06 35.68
N GLN A 820 12.22 -4.09 34.78
CA GLN A 820 11.02 -4.89 34.94
C GLN A 820 10.93 -5.93 33.83
N LYS A 821 10.51 -7.15 34.21
CA LYS A 821 10.22 -8.21 33.26
C LYS A 821 8.74 -8.20 32.94
N ILE A 822 8.41 -7.90 31.69
CA ILE A 822 7.02 -7.80 31.25
C ILE A 822 6.66 -8.84 30.21
N ASN A 823 5.38 -9.17 30.16
CA ASN A 823 4.70 -9.83 29.08
C ASN A 823 4.11 -8.78 28.13
N ILE A 824 4.76 -8.57 26.99
CA ILE A 824 4.43 -7.49 26.07
C ILE A 824 2.99 -7.49 25.55
N TYR A 825 2.28 -8.62 25.60
CA TYR A 825 0.91 -8.75 25.09
C TYR A 825 -0.18 -8.35 26.09
N GLU A 826 0.13 -8.45 27.38
CA GLU A 826 -0.86 -8.42 28.45
C GLU A 826 -0.59 -7.26 29.41
N ASP A 827 0.70 -6.99 29.67
CA ASP A 827 1.10 -6.05 30.70
C ASP A 827 1.04 -4.61 30.19
N LYS A 828 0.53 -3.72 31.05
CA LYS A 828 0.76 -2.28 30.92
C LYS A 828 2.05 -1.94 31.68
N ILE A 829 2.87 -1.09 31.09
CA ILE A 829 4.06 -0.53 31.71
C ILE A 829 3.60 0.67 32.52
N ASN A 830 3.63 0.56 33.84
CA ASN A 830 3.32 1.69 34.72
C ASN A 830 4.55 2.57 34.86
N ILE A 831 4.34 3.88 34.70
CA ILE A 831 5.38 4.90 34.77
C ILE A 831 5.12 5.74 36.02
N GLU A 832 6.14 5.90 36.86
CA GLU A 832 6.03 6.70 38.08
C GLU A 832 5.72 8.17 37.77
N ASN A 833 4.89 8.81 38.60
CA ASN A 833 4.59 10.24 38.45
C ASN A 833 5.77 11.05 38.99
N ILE A 834 6.66 11.48 38.10
CA ILE A 834 7.75 12.38 38.46
C ILE A 834 7.44 13.74 37.87
N THR A 835 7.01 14.67 38.73
CA THR A 835 6.67 16.06 38.38
C THR A 835 7.86 17.01 38.45
N ASN A 836 9.08 16.48 38.66
CA ASN A 836 10.28 17.31 38.65
C ASN A 836 10.69 17.57 37.20
N ASP A 837 10.63 18.84 36.81
CA ASP A 837 10.96 19.29 35.45
C ASP A 837 12.40 18.97 35.04
N ASN A 838 13.31 18.79 35.98
CA ASN A 838 14.70 18.42 35.70
C ASN A 838 14.91 16.90 35.59
N ILE A 839 13.86 16.07 35.59
CA ILE A 839 14.00 14.61 35.50
C ILE A 839 13.40 14.06 34.21
N TYR A 840 14.14 13.13 33.60
CA TYR A 840 13.70 12.25 32.53
C TYR A 840 13.53 10.82 32.97
N LEU A 841 12.49 10.20 32.41
CA LEU A 841 12.31 8.77 32.38
C LEU A 841 12.58 8.28 30.96
N ILE A 842 13.57 7.42 30.81
CA ILE A 842 13.94 6.84 29.52
C ILE A 842 13.62 5.35 29.52
N LEU A 843 12.66 4.94 28.69
CA LEU A 843 12.28 3.54 28.51
C LEU A 843 13.17 2.87 27.47
N LYS A 844 13.96 1.90 27.89
CA LYS A 844 14.85 1.08 27.05
C LYS A 844 14.38 -0.37 26.99
N ALA A 845 14.40 -0.95 25.79
CA ALA A 845 14.06 -2.35 25.60
C ALA A 845 14.73 -2.96 24.35
N ASP A 846 15.33 -4.15 24.49
CA ASP A 846 15.87 -4.93 23.37
C ASP A 846 14.80 -5.86 22.77
N MET A 847 14.03 -5.31 21.82
CA MET A 847 12.88 -5.97 21.20
C MET A 847 13.29 -7.03 20.17
N LYS A 848 13.46 -8.29 20.62
CA LYS A 848 13.88 -9.41 19.76
C LYS A 848 12.70 -10.14 19.12
N LEU A 849 12.79 -10.34 17.80
CA LEU A 849 11.92 -11.26 17.07
C LEU A 849 12.08 -12.70 17.58
N ASN A 850 10.96 -13.42 17.66
CA ASN A 850 10.96 -14.87 17.83
C ASN A 850 11.27 -15.57 16.49
N ILE A 851 11.34 -16.90 16.47
CA ILE A 851 11.69 -17.67 15.27
C ILE A 851 10.69 -17.40 14.13
N PHE A 852 9.39 -17.36 14.44
CA PHE A 852 8.35 -17.04 13.46
C PHE A 852 8.48 -15.61 12.93
N GLY A 853 8.86 -14.65 13.79
CA GLY A 853 9.15 -13.28 13.37
C GLY A 853 10.33 -13.19 12.42
N LYS A 854 11.42 -13.92 12.67
CA LYS A 854 12.55 -13.98 11.74
C LYS A 854 12.15 -14.54 10.38
N ILE A 855 11.33 -15.59 10.36
CA ILE A 855 10.79 -16.17 9.12
C ILE A 855 9.86 -15.17 8.41
N ALA A 856 8.91 -14.57 9.13
CA ALA A 856 7.98 -13.58 8.59
C ALA A 856 8.71 -12.37 7.98
N LYS A 857 9.76 -11.87 8.65
CA LYS A 857 10.63 -10.82 8.11
C LYS A 857 11.29 -11.24 6.80
N LEU A 858 11.69 -12.50 6.65
CA LEU A 858 12.29 -13.00 5.41
C LEU A 858 11.25 -13.21 4.30
N VAL A 859 10.11 -13.83 4.57
CA VAL A 859 9.16 -14.24 3.51
C VAL A 859 8.05 -13.23 3.21
N TYR A 860 7.77 -12.30 4.14
CA TYR A 860 6.66 -11.36 4.01
C TYR A 860 6.93 -10.02 4.69
N GLN A 861 6.30 -9.73 5.82
CA GLN A 861 6.48 -8.49 6.57
C GLN A 861 6.31 -8.70 8.07
N ILE A 862 6.70 -7.69 8.85
CA ILE A 862 6.30 -7.54 10.25
C ILE A 862 5.14 -6.54 10.26
N PRO A 863 3.90 -6.95 10.60
CA PRO A 863 2.77 -6.03 10.64
C PRO A 863 3.03 -4.84 11.58
N PRO A 864 2.42 -3.67 11.35
CA PRO A 864 2.58 -2.50 12.21
C PRO A 864 2.22 -2.80 13.67
N ILE A 865 2.91 -2.10 14.56
CA ILE A 865 2.72 -2.18 16.00
C ILE A 865 2.45 -0.76 16.48
N SER A 866 1.51 -0.64 17.42
CA SER A 866 1.12 0.63 18.01
C SER A 866 1.41 0.63 19.50
N ALA A 867 1.67 1.82 20.03
CA ALA A 867 1.68 2.10 21.46
C ALA A 867 0.42 2.89 21.80
N GLU A 868 -0.21 2.53 22.91
CA GLU A 868 -1.25 3.30 23.58
C GLU A 868 -0.62 3.89 24.85
N ILE A 869 -0.70 5.20 24.99
CA ILE A 869 -0.27 5.91 26.20
C ILE A 869 -1.50 6.47 26.90
N GLU A 870 -1.48 6.42 28.23
CA GLU A 870 -2.45 7.07 29.11
C GLU A 870 -1.67 8.01 30.02
N THR A 871 -2.06 9.28 30.10
CA THR A 871 -1.39 10.29 30.91
C THR A 871 -2.01 10.44 32.29
N TYR A 872 -1.37 11.19 33.20
CA TYR A 872 -1.89 11.44 34.54
C TYR A 872 -3.16 12.31 34.54
N SER A 873 -3.36 13.16 33.53
CA SER A 873 -4.63 13.88 33.30
C SER A 873 -5.76 13.00 32.75
N GLY A 874 -5.47 11.74 32.40
CA GLY A 874 -6.44 10.78 31.85
C GLY A 874 -6.58 10.81 30.32
N LYS A 875 -5.79 11.63 29.62
CA LYS A 875 -5.76 11.63 28.14
C LYS A 875 -5.14 10.34 27.62
N LYS A 876 -5.67 9.86 26.48
CA LYS A 876 -5.19 8.66 25.80
C LYS A 876 -4.79 8.97 24.38
N TYR A 877 -3.61 8.50 24.00
CA TYR A 877 -3.10 8.64 22.64
C TYR A 877 -2.64 7.29 22.11
N SER A 878 -2.84 7.09 20.81
CA SER A 878 -2.39 5.90 20.11
C SER A 878 -1.59 6.32 18.89
N PHE A 879 -0.38 5.80 18.76
CA PHE A 879 0.49 6.04 17.62
C PHE A 879 1.22 4.76 17.21
N ARG A 880 1.65 4.69 15.95
CA ARG A 880 2.52 3.60 15.48
C ARG A 880 3.90 3.77 16.09
N ILE A 881 4.46 2.69 16.63
CA ILE A 881 5.79 2.68 17.23
C ILE A 881 6.71 1.67 16.54
N LEU A 882 7.98 2.06 16.35
CA LEU A 882 9.03 1.19 15.86
C LEU A 882 9.74 0.52 17.03
N LEU A 883 9.26 -0.66 17.44
CA LEU A 883 9.81 -1.40 18.59
C LEU A 883 11.35 -1.54 18.60
N PRO A 884 12.05 -1.76 17.47
CA PRO A 884 13.51 -1.79 17.49
C PRO A 884 14.17 -0.50 18.03
N MET A 885 13.53 0.67 17.89
CA MET A 885 14.07 1.96 18.36
C MET A 885 14.16 2.05 19.88
N LEU A 886 13.35 1.27 20.61
CA LEU A 886 13.39 1.25 22.09
C LEU A 886 14.76 0.84 22.63
N LYS A 887 15.61 0.20 21.83
CA LYS A 887 17.00 -0.13 22.23
C LYS A 887 17.80 1.12 22.59
N ASN A 888 17.52 2.25 21.94
CA ASN A 888 18.21 3.52 22.18
C ASN A 888 17.59 4.34 23.32
N GLY A 889 16.42 3.94 23.83
CA GLY A 889 15.73 4.59 24.93
C GLY A 889 14.83 5.72 24.46
N MET A 890 13.56 5.71 24.86
CA MET A 890 12.55 6.73 24.54
C MET A 890 12.22 7.54 25.78
N ILE A 891 12.23 8.88 25.69
CA ILE A 891 11.73 9.74 26.78
C ILE A 891 10.21 9.53 26.90
N ILE A 892 9.73 9.20 28.10
CA ILE A 892 8.31 8.85 28.31
C ILE A 892 7.55 9.85 29.17
N ASN A 893 8.18 10.50 30.15
CA ASN A 893 7.49 11.48 31.00
C ASN A 893 7.35 12.87 30.34
N LYS A 894 8.13 13.15 29.29
CA LYS A 894 8.02 14.33 28.43
C LYS A 894 7.86 13.94 26.95
N LEU A 895 6.73 13.34 26.60
CA LEU A 895 6.48 12.83 25.24
C LEU A 895 5.47 13.73 24.50
N PRO A 896 5.93 14.68 23.66
CA PRO A 896 5.05 15.65 23.02
C PRO A 896 4.26 15.01 21.88
N THR A 897 3.03 15.49 21.64
CA THR A 897 2.14 15.05 20.55
C THR A 897 1.89 16.12 19.49
N SER A 898 2.35 17.35 19.72
CA SER A 898 2.26 18.48 18.79
C SER A 898 3.48 19.41 18.89
N LEU A 899 3.61 20.34 17.95
CA LEU A 899 4.66 21.38 17.98
C LEU A 899 4.59 22.23 19.25
N TYR A 900 3.39 22.62 19.70
CA TYR A 900 3.18 23.41 20.92
C TYR A 900 3.55 22.65 22.20
N GLU A 901 3.23 21.36 22.28
CA GLU A 901 3.68 20.53 23.40
C GLU A 901 5.20 20.33 23.38
N PHE A 902 5.80 20.24 22.20
CA PHE A 902 7.25 20.15 22.05
C PHE A 902 7.95 21.43 22.53
N GLU A 903 7.43 22.61 22.19
CA GLU A 903 7.89 23.89 22.72
C GLU A 903 7.82 23.92 24.25
N SER A 904 6.70 23.46 24.80
CA SER A 904 6.44 23.45 26.25
C SER A 904 7.46 22.61 27.03
N ILE A 905 8.06 21.60 26.39
CA ILE A 905 9.11 20.76 26.99
C ILE A 905 10.41 21.55 27.22
N PHE A 906 10.77 22.48 26.34
CA PHE A 906 11.93 23.35 26.52
C PHE A 906 11.71 24.39 27.61
N ASN A 907 10.47 24.85 27.74
CA ASN A 907 10.06 25.82 28.77
C ASN A 907 9.76 25.21 30.14
N ASN A 908 9.93 23.88 30.33
CA ASN A 908 9.55 23.16 31.56
C ASN A 908 8.08 23.42 31.98
N LYS A 909 7.18 23.51 30.99
CA LYS A 909 5.75 23.75 31.19
C LYS A 909 4.89 22.54 30.83
N MET A 910 5.49 21.37 30.63
CA MET A 910 4.73 20.17 30.26
C MET A 910 4.04 19.58 31.50
N GLU A 911 2.75 19.88 31.65
CA GLU A 911 1.98 19.53 32.86
C GLU A 911 1.52 18.06 32.91
N ASP A 912 1.54 17.33 31.78
CA ASP A 912 0.87 16.03 31.67
C ASP A 912 1.82 14.89 31.25
N SER A 913 2.35 14.16 32.25
CA SER A 913 3.24 13.03 32.04
C SER A 913 2.50 11.72 31.72
N VAL A 914 3.18 10.81 31.03
CA VAL A 914 2.67 9.47 30.76
C VAL A 914 2.59 8.65 32.05
N LYS A 915 1.41 8.08 32.32
CA LYS A 915 1.11 7.18 33.45
C LYS A 915 1.27 5.71 33.06
N THR A 916 0.75 5.31 31.89
CA THR A 916 0.93 3.93 31.40
C THR A 916 1.23 3.88 29.92
N ILE A 917 2.00 2.86 29.52
CA ILE A 917 2.28 2.52 28.12
C ILE A 917 1.87 1.06 27.87
N ARG A 918 1.15 0.81 26.78
CA ARG A 918 0.83 -0.55 26.30
C ARG A 918 1.15 -0.69 24.83
N PHE A 919 1.83 -1.77 24.45
CA PHE A 919 2.04 -2.13 23.05
C PHE A 919 0.94 -3.08 22.55
N TYR A 920 0.48 -2.88 21.32
CA TYR A 920 -0.54 -3.74 20.71
C TYR A 920 -0.41 -3.78 19.17
N GLY A 921 -1.11 -4.73 18.54
CA GLY A 921 -1.08 -4.95 17.09
C GLY A 921 -0.67 -6.38 16.72
N ASN A 922 -0.99 -6.81 15.49
CA ASN A 922 -0.72 -8.18 15.04
C ASN A 922 0.78 -8.50 14.98
N GLY A 923 1.62 -7.49 14.71
CA GLY A 923 3.07 -7.66 14.64
C GLY A 923 3.70 -8.08 15.96
N LEU A 924 3.05 -7.79 17.09
CA LEU A 924 3.56 -8.11 18.42
C LEU A 924 3.75 -9.63 18.60
N LYS A 925 2.91 -10.45 17.95
CA LYS A 925 2.96 -11.94 17.92
C LYS A 925 4.28 -12.50 17.41
N LEU A 926 5.05 -11.69 16.70
CA LEU A 926 6.32 -12.04 16.08
C LEU A 926 7.53 -11.73 16.98
N TYR A 927 7.31 -11.15 18.16
CA TYR A 927 8.35 -10.86 19.16
C TYR A 927 8.36 -11.90 20.30
N LYS A 928 9.45 -11.92 21.07
CA LYS A 928 9.53 -12.75 22.29
C LYS A 928 8.50 -12.24 23.32
N LYS A 929 7.75 -13.17 23.93
CA LYS A 929 6.65 -12.86 24.88
C LYS A 929 7.11 -12.14 26.14
N LYS A 930 8.17 -12.66 26.78
CA LYS A 930 8.75 -12.06 27.99
C LYS A 930 10.01 -11.30 27.61
N ILE A 931 10.05 -10.01 27.93
CA ILE A 931 11.22 -9.14 27.72
C ILE A 931 11.56 -8.40 29.01
N TYR A 932 12.77 -7.83 29.05
CA TYR A 932 13.16 -6.88 30.08
C TYR A 932 13.01 -5.48 29.52
N ILE A 933 12.46 -4.59 30.33
CA ILE A 933 12.38 -3.16 30.09
C ILE A 933 13.16 -2.49 31.20
N ASP A 934 14.07 -1.62 30.81
CA ASP A 934 14.84 -0.77 31.71
C ASP A 934 14.23 0.64 31.66
N ILE A 935 13.96 1.22 32.82
CA ILE A 935 13.56 2.61 32.94
C ILE A 935 14.68 3.34 33.69
N ASP A 936 15.36 4.22 32.97
CA ASP A 936 16.41 5.07 33.51
C ASP A 936 15.80 6.37 34.02
N ILE A 937 16.09 6.73 35.27
CA ILE A 937 15.76 8.03 35.86
C ILE A 937 16.99 8.92 35.71
N VAL A 938 16.87 9.95 34.89
CA VAL A 938 17.98 10.83 34.50
C VAL A 938 17.68 12.25 34.96
N GLU A 939 18.55 12.79 35.80
CA GLU A 939 18.50 14.21 36.17
C GLU A 939 19.27 15.05 35.16
N ILE A 940 18.68 16.15 34.74
CA ILE A 940 19.21 17.13 33.80
C ILE A 940 19.77 18.29 34.61
N LYS A 941 21.02 18.68 34.33
CA LYS A 941 21.68 19.83 34.97
C LYS A 941 22.22 20.82 33.97
#